data_AF-W2WBX3-F1
#
_entry.id   AF-W2WBX3-F1
#
_cell.length_a   1.000
_cell.length_b   1.000
_cell.length_c   1.000
_cell.angle_alpha   90.00
_cell.angle_beta   90.00
_cell.angle_gamma   90.00
#
_symmetry.space_group_name_H-M   'P 1'
#
loop_
_entity.id
_entity.type
_entity.pdbx_description
1 polymer ?
#
loop_
_entity_poly.entity_id
_entity_poly.type
_entity_poly.pdbx_seq_one_letter_code
_entity_poly.pdbx_strand_id
1 'polypeptide(L)'
;MVRRAHAVSSRCNQTADLWDDPPPDTGTEFCLLWKLPVEQLKHQAAVHRVHEQATQDSVGVVKTDNSDTASEGSDSDDLLAFLDDERRNELNRLRQRKYMNKLKSSKEKSASEHLETKSASSGFENELSAEERTECLERLRRALGAEGLDECACVVCDRLGLRQESRRVEDVDVTYLKKMKRSLYVETANLPNTLVEQYRCPSCLSDLSGLMVSPRGINTYTDDNNYSRAWLSVCRECDRSIQRGRLPKFAIANGFFMGRLPHKHRDLTVPERLMTQLTNVVAMTRVMRGGHHRCIRSHCIAFDCTPGPPVTLLPLPLEDVVSYRVVLVGHFTAAQLEQVHKMHRIRNGAVQDLFAFYKINNHLYAEIAESDPAENSEYTDADLEAAFVEYVPDDEGSIDGEIDREQQNIRGESDSWRVMCKTNECSVLERRIGLANAGTPVAVRELSVLSQADRNKEREREFEVRRSSFFANDISGTLLARIFPDLFPFGRGHPGEQRHVKVSVQECIKYYTMLSERQFDEDALFTLVAFDKIFMMSMYIQNHVRCQRFPHLLEGYDRLTSEQLGKALLENERRLQGCLPWRQADNSVAQKCLKTVEIGSRSVWGSNAERSQCRHKAFAYQTRFGQPALFVTLTANSDNSLVLAHYTEVLSVDSLFDLLEARLPTKAELRGASRENDCASARLFMTHVDAFNRHALRIDPRTRKKLSYRGLLGDIKAYFGMVESQGRGTLHIHLLIWLKHCPPNSTAVMKILGSPQENVFRERVASYADSIVRNDLPISLDNYNCSSCGASHERLIGLQIPEQARKDPTERSTKTRCRCRPAEPALVSCGRCCAQFSSQHLIHNTLLKARPECWPIWRQPLSPSEIEQQAVAESVCRSTKKKAVDIICDRESVHASYCCDLSIHEREKLTADLLHQANHQQMPLCKADDDPFRNDTLACLLEISPPSTSDARMDYMVASLAVLQNQHLWCHTTSCFKNSGVTKSDTYCRHRFPRCPVPGTSFQSSGVELKRTLGHEFINGFNYELIATFKCNHDIQVLLGGIDTT
;
A
#
# COMPACT_ATOMS: atom_id res chain seq x y z
N MET A 1 14.31 19.54 7.56
CA MET A 1 15.35 20.58 7.62
C MET A 1 15.78 21.14 6.25
N VAL A 2 16.13 20.34 5.23
CA VAL A 2 16.47 20.88 3.88
C VAL A 2 15.29 21.53 3.14
N ARG A 3 14.05 21.07 3.38
CA ARG A 3 12.84 21.78 2.90
C ARG A 3 12.58 23.12 3.60
N ARG A 4 13.03 23.31 4.86
CA ARG A 4 12.95 24.61 5.57
C ARG A 4 13.92 25.64 4.96
N ALA A 5 15.08 25.22 4.46
CA ALA A 5 16.02 26.11 3.78
C ALA A 5 15.52 26.57 2.39
N HIS A 6 14.85 25.69 1.64
CA HIS A 6 14.26 26.03 0.32
C HIS A 6 13.11 27.04 0.42
N ALA A 7 12.27 26.96 1.45
CA ALA A 7 11.14 27.88 1.64
C ALA A 7 11.61 29.33 1.88
N VAL A 8 12.67 29.51 2.70
CA VAL A 8 13.26 30.83 3.01
C VAL A 8 13.94 31.45 1.79
N SER A 9 14.64 30.66 0.95
CA SER A 9 15.26 31.16 -0.27
C SER A 9 14.25 31.64 -1.32
N SER A 10 13.06 31.03 -1.40
CA SER A 10 12.03 31.45 -2.37
C SER A 10 11.33 32.77 -1.99
N ARG A 11 11.31 33.15 -0.69
CA ARG A 11 10.80 34.46 -0.24
C ARG A 11 11.77 35.60 -0.54
N CYS A 12 13.09 35.38 -0.48
CA CYS A 12 14.09 36.40 -0.82
C CYS A 12 14.12 36.78 -2.30
N ASN A 13 13.76 35.87 -3.22
CA ASN A 13 13.79 36.15 -4.66
C ASN A 13 12.53 36.84 -5.21
N GLN A 14 11.44 36.92 -4.44
CA GLN A 14 10.19 37.58 -4.86
C GLN A 14 9.95 38.95 -4.20
N THR A 15 10.81 39.36 -3.27
CA THR A 15 10.68 40.63 -2.51
C THR A 15 11.81 41.62 -2.77
N ALA A 16 12.67 41.37 -3.76
CA ALA A 16 13.79 42.27 -4.07
C ALA A 16 13.42 43.51 -4.90
N ASP A 17 12.19 43.61 -5.41
CA ASP A 17 11.76 44.71 -6.30
C ASP A 17 10.79 45.72 -5.65
N LEU A 18 10.46 45.55 -4.37
CA LEU A 18 9.63 46.49 -3.61
C LEU A 18 10.23 46.54 -2.19
N TRP A 19 10.15 47.68 -1.51
CA TRP A 19 10.68 47.98 -0.15
C TRP A 19 12.09 48.61 -0.13
N ASP A 20 12.11 49.94 -0.11
CA ASP A 20 13.29 50.82 0.01
C ASP A 20 13.87 50.91 1.45
N ASP A 21 13.44 50.09 2.43
CA ASP A 21 14.04 50.06 3.78
C ASP A 21 13.94 48.65 4.42
N PRO A 22 15.02 48.07 4.97
CA PRO A 22 14.99 46.76 5.62
C PRO A 22 14.55 46.84 7.10
N PRO A 23 13.70 45.93 7.60
CA PRO A 23 13.44 45.80 9.04
C PRO A 23 14.63 45.10 9.75
N PRO A 24 14.89 45.42 11.03
CA PRO A 24 16.06 44.91 11.73
C PRO A 24 15.87 43.46 12.20
N ASP A 25 16.92 42.67 11.99
CA ASP A 25 17.35 41.51 12.79
C ASP A 25 16.52 40.21 12.78
N THR A 26 16.35 39.62 11.59
CA THR A 26 15.91 38.21 11.41
C THR A 26 17.06 37.19 11.54
N GLY A 27 18.30 37.63 11.72
CA GLY A 27 19.50 36.77 11.80
C GLY A 27 19.63 35.96 13.10
N THR A 28 19.00 36.43 14.19
CA THR A 28 19.21 35.92 15.55
C THR A 28 18.39 34.65 15.83
N GLU A 29 17.21 34.49 15.21
CA GLU A 29 16.36 33.30 15.38
C GLU A 29 16.93 32.02 14.72
N PHE A 30 17.66 32.15 13.61
CA PHE A 30 18.21 31.00 12.88
C PHE A 30 19.37 30.32 13.65
N CYS A 31 20.17 31.10 14.37
CA CYS A 31 21.24 30.59 15.21
C CYS A 31 20.72 29.86 16.48
N LEU A 32 19.58 30.28 17.02
CA LEU A 32 18.96 29.64 18.20
C LEU A 32 18.39 28.24 17.86
N LEU A 33 17.81 28.08 16.67
CA LEU A 33 17.24 26.80 16.19
C LEU A 33 18.26 25.66 16.05
N TRP A 34 19.56 25.97 15.91
CA TRP A 34 20.63 24.98 15.79
C TRP A 34 21.50 24.85 17.05
N LYS A 35 21.64 25.89 17.87
CA LYS A 35 22.45 25.86 19.11
C LYS A 35 21.79 25.06 20.23
N LEU A 36 20.47 25.13 20.38
CA LEU A 36 19.72 24.45 21.44
C LEU A 36 19.72 22.91 21.34
N PRO A 37 19.52 22.28 20.15
CA PRO A 37 19.63 20.83 20.01
C PRO A 37 21.05 20.29 20.27
N VAL A 38 22.08 21.09 19.97
CA VAL A 38 23.48 20.74 20.22
C VAL A 38 23.82 20.77 21.71
N GLU A 39 23.29 21.74 22.47
CA GLU A 39 23.41 21.78 23.94
C GLU A 39 22.59 20.65 24.61
N GLN A 40 21.42 20.28 24.07
CA GLN A 40 20.68 19.09 24.52
C GLN A 40 21.44 17.78 24.29
N LEU A 41 22.13 17.65 23.14
CA LEU A 41 22.99 16.49 22.87
C LEU A 41 24.16 16.40 23.87
N LYS A 42 24.72 17.55 24.29
CA LYS A 42 25.75 17.60 25.35
C LYS A 42 25.18 17.22 26.73
N HIS A 43 23.98 17.70 27.06
CA HIS A 43 23.33 17.40 28.34
C HIS A 43 22.86 15.93 28.43
N GLN A 44 22.37 15.35 27.33
CA GLN A 44 22.03 13.92 27.27
C GLN A 44 23.27 13.02 27.38
N ALA A 45 24.39 13.42 26.76
CA ALA A 45 25.67 12.72 26.93
C ALA A 45 26.20 12.79 28.38
N ALA A 46 25.94 13.88 29.11
CA ALA A 46 26.29 14.00 30.51
C ALA A 46 25.41 13.12 31.42
N VAL A 47 24.10 13.09 31.19
CA VAL A 47 23.15 12.27 31.98
C VAL A 47 23.37 10.77 31.77
N HIS A 48 23.72 10.35 30.54
CA HIS A 48 23.99 8.95 30.25
C HIS A 48 25.30 8.45 30.92
N ARG A 49 26.33 9.30 31.02
CA ARG A 49 27.57 8.98 31.76
C ARG A 49 27.33 8.81 33.27
N VAL A 50 26.45 9.63 33.85
CA VAL A 50 26.07 9.51 35.26
C VAL A 50 25.27 8.22 35.52
N HIS A 51 24.47 7.77 34.54
CA HIS A 51 23.70 6.53 34.64
C HIS A 51 24.56 5.26 34.43
N GLU A 52 25.59 5.33 33.57
CA GLU A 52 26.60 4.27 33.40
C GLU A 52 27.50 4.10 34.63
N GLN A 53 27.88 5.21 35.30
CA GLN A 53 28.61 5.12 36.57
C GLN A 53 27.76 4.52 37.70
N ALA A 54 26.47 4.87 37.78
CA ALA A 54 25.55 4.29 38.79
C ALA A 54 25.25 2.79 38.55
N THR A 55 25.35 2.30 37.32
CA THR A 55 25.13 0.88 36.99
C THR A 55 26.39 0.02 37.12
N GLN A 56 27.58 0.61 37.05
CA GLN A 56 28.84 -0.10 37.34
C GLN A 56 29.05 -0.35 38.84
N ASP A 57 28.54 0.51 39.72
CA ASP A 57 28.68 0.37 41.17
C ASP A 57 27.73 -0.65 41.83
N SER A 58 26.83 -1.31 41.06
CA SER A 58 25.79 -2.20 41.59
C SER A 58 25.86 -3.67 41.16
N VAL A 59 26.88 -4.09 40.41
CA VAL A 59 27.02 -5.49 39.98
C VAL A 59 28.20 -6.17 40.69
N GLY A 60 27.89 -6.86 41.79
CA GLY A 60 28.79 -7.80 42.44
C GLY A 60 29.20 -8.93 41.51
N VAL A 61 30.51 -9.22 41.50
CA VAL A 61 31.18 -10.23 40.68
C VAL A 61 30.62 -11.63 40.96
N VAL A 62 29.94 -12.23 39.97
CA VAL A 62 29.66 -13.68 39.92
C VAL A 62 30.43 -14.26 38.74
N LYS A 63 31.38 -15.14 39.03
CA LYS A 63 32.10 -15.97 38.05
C LYS A 63 31.15 -17.01 37.47
N THR A 64 31.12 -17.16 36.14
CA THR A 64 30.55 -18.34 35.47
C THR A 64 31.53 -18.94 34.48
N ASP A 65 31.70 -20.25 34.63
CA ASP A 65 32.53 -21.14 33.83
C ASP A 65 31.95 -21.40 32.42
N ASN A 66 32.87 -21.79 31.54
CA ASN A 66 32.73 -22.11 30.12
C ASN A 66 31.59 -23.08 29.77
N SER A 67 30.87 -22.79 28.67
CA SER A 67 30.50 -23.81 27.68
C SER A 67 30.17 -23.18 26.31
N ASP A 68 30.74 -23.79 25.28
CA ASP A 68 30.75 -23.35 23.88
C ASP A 68 29.39 -23.50 23.17
N THR A 69 28.90 -22.43 22.56
CA THR A 69 28.05 -22.50 21.35
C THR A 69 28.32 -21.30 20.45
N ALA A 70 28.85 -21.56 19.25
CA ALA A 70 29.19 -20.57 18.25
C ALA A 70 27.95 -19.95 17.58
N SER A 71 27.78 -18.64 17.72
CA SER A 71 26.96 -17.80 16.84
C SER A 71 27.91 -16.99 15.93
N GLU A 72 27.87 -17.27 14.62
CA GLU A 72 28.56 -16.44 13.64
C GLU A 72 27.66 -15.25 13.26
N GLY A 73 28.09 -14.05 13.66
CA GLY A 73 27.74 -12.80 12.97
C GLY A 73 27.45 -11.59 13.86
N SER A 74 28.47 -10.79 14.19
CA SER A 74 28.56 -9.34 13.85
C SER A 74 29.59 -8.51 14.64
N ASP A 75 30.47 -9.09 15.48
CA ASP A 75 31.27 -8.28 16.42
C ASP A 75 32.75 -8.05 16.01
N SER A 76 33.12 -8.19 14.73
CA SER A 76 34.52 -8.08 14.33
C SER A 76 35.02 -6.67 13.95
N ASP A 77 34.16 -5.65 14.00
CA ASP A 77 34.55 -4.28 13.62
C ASP A 77 34.97 -3.39 14.80
N ASP A 78 34.67 -3.78 16.05
CA ASP A 78 35.05 -3.00 17.25
C ASP A 78 36.51 -3.17 17.68
N LEU A 79 37.20 -4.23 17.26
CA LEU A 79 38.61 -4.48 17.61
C LEU A 79 39.62 -3.65 16.79
N LEU A 80 39.19 -2.87 15.79
CA LEU A 80 40.07 -2.04 14.96
C LEU A 80 40.33 -0.63 15.53
N ALA A 81 39.60 -0.25 16.58
CA ALA A 81 39.70 1.08 17.21
C ALA A 81 41.03 1.29 17.96
N PHE A 82 41.70 0.23 18.41
CA PHE A 82 42.90 0.29 19.25
C PHE A 82 44.22 -0.05 18.53
N LEU A 83 44.20 -0.20 17.21
CA LEU A 83 45.41 -0.50 16.42
C LEU A 83 45.97 0.77 15.77
N ASP A 84 47.29 0.92 15.79
CA ASP A 84 48.02 1.92 15.01
C ASP A 84 47.67 1.82 13.51
N ASP A 85 47.80 2.94 12.79
CA ASP A 85 47.38 3.04 11.38
C ASP A 85 48.10 2.03 10.46
N GLU A 86 49.31 1.62 10.83
CA GLU A 86 50.11 0.66 10.08
C GLU A 86 49.54 -0.76 10.22
N ARG A 87 49.24 -1.22 11.46
CA ARG A 87 48.53 -2.48 11.70
C ARG A 87 47.13 -2.48 11.14
N ARG A 88 46.42 -1.35 11.17
CA ARG A 88 45.06 -1.24 10.59
C ARG A 88 45.11 -1.40 9.08
N ASN A 89 46.09 -0.80 8.41
CA ASN A 89 46.32 -0.97 6.98
C ASN A 89 46.75 -2.40 6.63
N GLU A 90 47.57 -3.03 7.46
CA GLU A 90 47.98 -4.42 7.28
C GLU A 90 46.82 -5.41 7.48
N LEU A 91 45.98 -5.21 8.50
CA LEU A 91 44.78 -6.01 8.72
C LEU A 91 43.76 -5.83 7.58
N ASN A 92 43.62 -4.62 7.04
CA ASN A 92 42.79 -4.34 5.88
C ASN A 92 43.35 -5.00 4.61
N ARG A 93 44.66 -4.99 4.40
CA ARG A 93 45.31 -5.74 3.31
C ARG A 93 45.11 -7.24 3.48
N LEU A 94 45.21 -7.79 4.69
CA LEU A 94 44.96 -9.20 4.98
C LEU A 94 43.49 -9.57 4.80
N ARG A 95 42.55 -8.71 5.21
CA ARG A 95 41.11 -8.88 4.97
C ARG A 95 40.79 -8.82 3.48
N GLN A 96 41.34 -7.86 2.73
CA GLN A 96 41.22 -7.81 1.27
C GLN A 96 41.82 -9.05 0.61
N ARG A 97 42.98 -9.54 1.08
CA ARG A 97 43.62 -10.75 0.56
C ARG A 97 42.81 -11.99 0.88
N LYS A 98 42.25 -12.13 2.09
CA LYS A 98 41.31 -13.20 2.46
C LYS A 98 40.01 -13.11 1.65
N TYR A 99 39.46 -11.91 1.45
CA TYR A 99 38.27 -11.69 0.63
C TYR A 99 38.54 -12.05 -0.84
N MET A 100 39.66 -11.62 -1.40
CA MET A 100 40.09 -11.95 -2.77
C MET A 100 40.41 -13.44 -2.94
N ASN A 101 40.98 -14.09 -1.92
CA ASN A 101 41.21 -15.53 -1.92
C ASN A 101 39.90 -16.31 -1.76
N LYS A 102 38.93 -15.80 -0.98
CA LYS A 102 37.58 -16.36 -0.88
C LYS A 102 36.81 -16.15 -2.19
N LEU A 103 37.03 -15.03 -2.87
CA LEU A 103 36.48 -14.76 -4.20
C LEU A 103 37.12 -15.66 -5.27
N LYS A 104 38.44 -15.90 -5.20
CA LYS A 104 39.15 -16.86 -6.05
C LYS A 104 38.68 -18.28 -5.78
N SER A 105 38.61 -18.71 -4.53
CA SER A 105 38.08 -20.02 -4.14
C SER A 105 36.61 -20.20 -4.52
N SER A 106 35.79 -19.15 -4.43
CA SER A 106 34.38 -19.20 -4.89
C SER A 106 34.26 -19.16 -6.41
N LYS A 107 35.18 -18.49 -7.12
CA LYS A 107 35.30 -18.56 -8.58
C LYS A 107 35.84 -19.91 -9.03
N GLU A 108 36.75 -20.53 -8.29
CA GLU A 108 37.31 -21.86 -8.54
C GLU A 108 36.30 -22.95 -8.20
N LYS A 109 35.50 -22.81 -7.13
CA LYS A 109 34.34 -23.68 -6.87
C LYS A 109 33.24 -23.50 -7.91
N SER A 110 32.95 -22.27 -8.33
CA SER A 110 32.01 -22.01 -9.44
C SER A 110 32.55 -22.51 -10.78
N ALA A 111 33.88 -22.52 -10.98
CA ALA A 111 34.54 -23.06 -12.17
C ALA A 111 34.64 -24.59 -12.12
N SER A 112 34.77 -25.19 -10.94
CA SER A 112 34.75 -26.64 -10.70
C SER A 112 33.34 -27.22 -10.84
N GLU A 113 32.30 -26.53 -10.36
CA GLU A 113 30.90 -26.86 -10.65
C GLU A 113 30.55 -26.65 -12.14
N HIS A 114 31.25 -25.76 -12.84
CA HIS A 114 31.18 -25.63 -14.30
C HIS A 114 31.97 -26.70 -15.06
N LEU A 115 32.92 -27.41 -14.43
CA LEU A 115 33.72 -28.46 -15.08
C LEU A 115 33.12 -29.86 -14.91
N GLU A 116 32.34 -30.11 -13.86
CA GLU A 116 31.65 -31.40 -13.63
C GLU A 116 30.25 -31.50 -14.28
N THR A 117 29.83 -30.47 -15.04
CA THR A 117 28.64 -30.53 -15.92
C THR A 117 29.02 -30.62 -17.41
N LYS A 118 30.05 -31.42 -17.75
CA LYS A 118 30.24 -31.90 -19.13
C LYS A 118 29.30 -33.05 -19.47
N SER A 119 28.00 -32.78 -19.34
CA SER A 119 26.92 -33.47 -20.07
C SER A 119 25.57 -32.71 -20.00
N ALA A 120 25.54 -31.46 -19.55
CA ALA A 120 24.32 -30.66 -19.53
C ALA A 120 24.13 -29.97 -20.90
N SER A 121 23.00 -30.25 -21.54
CA SER A 121 22.54 -29.60 -22.76
C SER A 121 22.74 -28.08 -22.72
N SER A 122 23.30 -27.54 -23.79
CA SER A 122 23.56 -26.11 -24.05
C SER A 122 22.29 -25.28 -24.28
N GLY A 123 21.25 -25.51 -23.48
CA GLY A 123 19.89 -25.06 -23.77
C GLY A 123 19.34 -24.07 -22.75
N PHE A 124 18.76 -22.97 -23.23
CA PHE A 124 17.83 -22.17 -22.45
C PHE A 124 16.58 -23.03 -22.16
N GLU A 125 16.35 -23.38 -20.89
CA GLU A 125 15.27 -24.29 -20.47
C GLU A 125 14.60 -23.74 -19.20
N ASN A 126 13.65 -22.84 -19.40
CA ASN A 126 12.90 -22.20 -18.31
C ASN A 126 11.39 -22.38 -18.44
N GLU A 127 10.92 -22.99 -19.53
CA GLU A 127 9.50 -23.28 -19.75
C GLU A 127 9.00 -24.38 -18.80
N LEU A 128 7.76 -24.22 -18.31
CA LEU A 128 7.09 -25.19 -17.44
C LEU A 128 6.27 -26.19 -18.28
N SER A 129 6.15 -27.43 -17.80
CA SER A 129 5.19 -28.37 -18.38
C SER A 129 3.74 -27.92 -18.12
N ALA A 130 2.77 -28.50 -18.83
CA ALA A 130 1.35 -28.20 -18.61
C ALA A 130 0.92 -28.57 -17.19
N GLU A 131 1.36 -29.73 -16.68
CA GLU A 131 1.07 -30.19 -15.32
C GLU A 131 1.66 -29.25 -14.26
N GLU A 132 2.90 -28.79 -14.45
CA GLU A 132 3.55 -27.84 -13.54
C GLU A 132 2.80 -26.50 -13.49
N ARG A 133 2.29 -26.02 -14.63
CA ARG A 133 1.49 -24.79 -14.68
C ARG A 133 0.15 -24.95 -13.97
N THR A 134 -0.55 -26.07 -14.19
CA THR A 134 -1.80 -26.38 -13.49
C THR A 134 -1.60 -26.46 -11.98
N GLU A 135 -0.54 -27.13 -11.52
CA GLU A 135 -0.23 -27.24 -10.09
C GLU A 135 0.14 -25.88 -9.48
N CYS A 136 0.85 -25.03 -10.22
CA CYS A 136 1.14 -23.65 -9.80
C CYS A 136 -0.13 -22.81 -9.69
N LEU A 137 -1.04 -22.94 -10.67
CA LEU A 137 -2.33 -22.25 -10.68
C LEU A 137 -3.19 -22.65 -9.47
N GLU A 138 -3.27 -23.93 -9.15
CA GLU A 138 -4.00 -24.43 -7.96
C GLU A 138 -3.43 -23.85 -6.66
N ARG A 139 -2.11 -23.81 -6.52
CA ARG A 139 -1.46 -23.22 -5.34
C ARG A 139 -1.76 -21.73 -5.22
N LEU A 140 -1.71 -20.99 -6.33
CA LEU A 140 -2.05 -19.57 -6.36
C LEU A 140 -3.52 -19.33 -6.02
N ARG A 141 -4.44 -20.16 -6.53
CA ARG A 141 -5.88 -20.09 -6.18
C ARG A 141 -6.14 -20.35 -4.71
N ARG A 142 -5.48 -21.34 -4.09
CA ARG A 142 -5.59 -21.55 -2.64
C ARG A 142 -5.02 -20.35 -1.87
N ALA A 143 -3.85 -19.87 -2.26
CA ALA A 143 -3.17 -18.76 -1.56
C ALA A 143 -3.89 -17.40 -1.68
N LEU A 144 -4.55 -17.13 -2.80
CA LEU A 144 -5.26 -15.89 -3.09
C LEU A 144 -6.79 -16.03 -2.99
N GLY A 145 -7.30 -17.24 -2.71
CA GLY A 145 -8.71 -17.51 -2.48
C GLY A 145 -9.08 -17.45 -1.01
N ALA A 146 -10.30 -17.89 -0.68
CA ALA A 146 -10.80 -17.87 0.70
C ALA A 146 -9.89 -18.63 1.69
N GLU A 147 -9.39 -19.81 1.31
CA GLU A 147 -8.48 -20.62 2.16
C GLU A 147 -7.21 -19.84 2.57
N GLY A 148 -6.66 -19.06 1.64
CA GLY A 148 -5.41 -18.34 1.83
C GLY A 148 -5.56 -16.97 2.47
N LEU A 149 -6.67 -16.29 2.22
CA LEU A 149 -6.91 -14.90 2.59
C LEU A 149 -7.82 -14.73 3.81
N ASP A 150 -8.51 -15.75 4.30
CA ASP A 150 -9.44 -15.57 5.43
C ASP A 150 -8.66 -15.12 6.70
N GLU A 151 -9.10 -14.06 7.36
CA GLU A 151 -8.44 -13.50 8.55
C GLU A 151 -9.12 -14.00 9.84
N CYS A 152 -8.34 -14.10 10.92
CA CYS A 152 -8.87 -14.28 12.27
C CYS A 152 -8.07 -13.50 13.30
N ALA A 153 -8.72 -13.15 14.42
CA ALA A 153 -8.06 -12.50 15.55
C ALA A 153 -7.37 -13.55 16.43
N CYS A 154 -6.15 -13.26 16.87
CA CYS A 154 -5.48 -14.11 17.83
C CYS A 154 -5.99 -13.84 19.26
N VAL A 155 -6.45 -14.88 19.97
CA VAL A 155 -6.92 -14.77 21.38
C VAL A 155 -5.85 -14.18 22.32
N VAL A 156 -4.56 -14.37 22.03
CA VAL A 156 -3.47 -13.99 22.93
C VAL A 156 -2.99 -12.56 22.72
N CYS A 157 -2.84 -12.16 21.46
CA CYS A 157 -2.24 -10.88 21.07
C CYS A 157 -3.21 -9.96 20.33
N ASP A 158 -4.44 -10.39 20.04
CA ASP A 158 -5.47 -9.63 19.34
C ASP A 158 -5.13 -9.20 17.90
N ARG A 159 -3.97 -9.59 17.36
CA ARG A 159 -3.62 -9.31 15.97
C ARG A 159 -4.52 -10.10 15.02
N LEU A 160 -4.98 -9.42 13.97
CA LEU A 160 -5.45 -10.03 12.74
C LEU A 160 -4.28 -10.70 12.02
N GLY A 161 -4.54 -11.89 11.51
CA GLY A 161 -3.64 -12.61 10.64
C GLY A 161 -4.39 -13.68 9.87
N LEU A 162 -3.73 -14.25 8.87
CA LEU A 162 -4.31 -15.31 8.05
C LEU A 162 -4.67 -16.52 8.91
N ARG A 163 -5.90 -17.01 8.77
CA ARG A 163 -6.44 -18.12 9.58
C ARG A 163 -5.65 -19.41 9.38
N GLN A 164 -5.22 -19.70 8.15
CA GLN A 164 -4.30 -20.82 7.83
C GLN A 164 -2.93 -20.74 8.55
N GLU A 165 -2.58 -19.57 9.10
CA GLU A 165 -1.37 -19.35 9.88
C GLU A 165 -1.62 -19.28 11.40
N SER A 166 -2.83 -19.64 11.82
CA SER A 166 -3.22 -19.76 13.22
C SER A 166 -3.50 -21.22 13.59
N ARG A 167 -3.23 -21.55 14.85
CA ARG A 167 -3.61 -22.82 15.46
C ARG A 167 -5.02 -22.69 16.02
N ARG A 168 -5.91 -23.59 15.64
CA ARG A 168 -7.18 -23.83 16.31
C ARG A 168 -6.95 -24.67 17.57
N VAL A 169 -7.42 -24.20 18.72
CA VAL A 169 -7.32 -24.88 20.02
C VAL A 169 -8.73 -25.09 20.54
N GLU A 170 -9.16 -26.33 20.68
CA GLU A 170 -10.46 -26.67 21.26
C GLU A 170 -10.45 -26.45 22.78
N ASP A 171 -11.61 -26.13 23.34
CA ASP A 171 -11.84 -26.04 24.80
C ASP A 171 -11.53 -27.35 25.55
N VAL A 172 -11.56 -28.50 24.87
CA VAL A 172 -11.19 -29.80 25.43
C VAL A 172 -9.68 -30.04 25.52
N ASP A 173 -8.83 -29.21 24.91
CA ASP A 173 -7.36 -29.33 25.03
C ASP A 173 -6.87 -28.72 26.36
N VAL A 174 -7.25 -29.36 27.46
CA VAL A 174 -6.91 -28.97 28.83
C VAL A 174 -5.39 -28.84 29.03
N THR A 175 -4.59 -29.62 28.30
CA THR A 175 -3.13 -29.54 28.39
C THR A 175 -2.59 -28.21 27.88
N TYR A 176 -3.11 -27.75 26.73
CA TYR A 176 -2.74 -26.47 26.16
C TYR A 176 -3.31 -25.31 26.99
N LEU A 177 -4.57 -25.40 27.42
CA LEU A 177 -5.21 -24.36 28.26
C LEU A 177 -4.46 -24.15 29.59
N LYS A 178 -3.95 -25.22 30.21
CA LYS A 178 -3.08 -25.12 31.40
C LYS A 178 -1.75 -24.39 31.10
N LYS A 179 -1.14 -24.63 29.93
CA LYS A 179 0.06 -23.88 29.50
C LYS A 179 -0.25 -22.41 29.26
N MET A 180 -1.40 -22.11 28.64
CA MET A 180 -1.86 -20.73 28.45
C MET A 180 -2.04 -20.03 29.80
N LYS A 181 -2.76 -20.64 30.75
CA LYS A 181 -3.00 -20.07 32.07
C LYS A 181 -1.73 -19.71 32.81
N ARG A 182 -0.72 -20.59 32.76
CA ARG A 182 0.60 -20.34 33.36
C ARG A 182 1.37 -19.23 32.66
N SER A 183 1.25 -19.12 31.35
CA SER A 183 2.07 -18.19 30.54
C SER A 183 1.46 -16.79 30.42
N LEU A 184 0.15 -16.64 30.64
CA LEU A 184 -0.63 -15.42 30.39
C LEU A 184 -1.23 -14.79 31.64
N TYR A 185 -0.83 -15.25 32.83
CA TYR A 185 -1.32 -14.68 34.08
C TYR A 185 -0.85 -13.22 34.24
N VAL A 186 -1.77 -12.35 34.66
CA VAL A 186 -1.50 -10.95 35.00
C VAL A 186 -2.22 -10.61 36.30
N GLU A 187 -1.55 -9.84 37.15
CA GLU A 187 -2.16 -9.26 38.33
C GLU A 187 -3.08 -8.09 37.94
N THR A 188 -4.38 -8.26 38.15
CA THR A 188 -5.40 -7.27 37.72
C THR A 188 -5.80 -6.28 38.83
N ALA A 189 -5.25 -6.40 40.04
CA ALA A 189 -5.68 -5.62 41.21
C ALA A 189 -5.52 -4.09 41.02
N ASN A 190 -4.54 -3.66 40.22
CA ASN A 190 -4.24 -2.25 39.94
C ASN A 190 -4.84 -1.75 38.61
N LEU A 191 -5.71 -2.55 37.97
CA LEU A 191 -6.36 -2.20 36.71
C LEU A 191 -7.83 -1.82 36.93
N PRO A 192 -8.37 -0.84 36.19
CA PRO A 192 -9.80 -0.54 36.24
C PRO A 192 -10.65 -1.77 35.88
N ASN A 193 -11.70 -2.05 36.67
CA ASN A 193 -12.58 -3.20 36.42
C ASN A 193 -13.23 -3.14 35.02
N THR A 194 -13.59 -1.93 34.58
CA THR A 194 -14.11 -1.64 33.24
C THR A 194 -13.16 -2.05 32.11
N LEU A 195 -11.85 -2.05 32.35
CA LEU A 195 -10.84 -2.54 31.41
C LEU A 195 -10.72 -4.07 31.47
N VAL A 196 -10.70 -4.63 32.68
CA VAL A 196 -10.57 -6.09 32.88
C VAL A 196 -11.74 -6.84 32.25
N GLU A 197 -12.95 -6.29 32.35
CA GLU A 197 -14.16 -6.86 31.74
C GLU A 197 -14.07 -6.98 30.21
N GLN A 198 -13.36 -6.07 29.53
CA GLN A 198 -13.19 -6.12 28.07
C GLN A 198 -12.33 -7.30 27.59
N TYR A 199 -11.54 -7.92 28.48
CA TYR A 199 -10.63 -9.02 28.15
C TYR A 199 -10.99 -10.33 28.86
N ARG A 200 -12.21 -10.41 29.40
CA ARG A 200 -12.65 -11.57 30.17
C ARG A 200 -13.08 -12.73 29.26
N CYS A 201 -12.66 -13.94 29.59
CA CYS A 201 -13.11 -15.15 28.91
C CYS A 201 -14.62 -15.42 29.15
N PRO A 202 -15.32 -15.98 28.15
CA PRO A 202 -16.66 -16.55 28.33
C PRO A 202 -16.73 -17.61 29.43
N SER A 203 -17.91 -17.78 30.04
CA SER A 203 -18.13 -18.71 31.16
C SER A 203 -17.90 -20.19 30.80
N CYS A 204 -18.06 -20.57 29.52
CA CYS A 204 -17.76 -21.93 29.05
C CYS A 204 -16.26 -22.29 29.13
N LEU A 205 -15.37 -21.30 29.26
CA LEU A 205 -13.91 -21.49 29.37
C LEU A 205 -13.42 -21.27 30.81
N SER A 206 -13.97 -22.03 31.76
CA SER A 206 -13.65 -21.90 33.19
C SER A 206 -12.16 -22.08 33.51
N ASP A 207 -11.44 -22.91 32.75
CA ASP A 207 -9.99 -23.11 32.88
C ASP A 207 -9.19 -21.82 32.67
N LEU A 208 -9.68 -20.91 31.82
CA LEU A 208 -9.06 -19.61 31.53
C LEU A 208 -9.62 -18.47 32.39
N SER A 209 -10.40 -18.78 33.43
CA SER A 209 -10.89 -17.78 34.38
C SER A 209 -9.72 -17.02 35.03
N GLY A 210 -9.86 -15.69 35.08
CA GLY A 210 -8.86 -14.78 35.63
C GLY A 210 -7.75 -14.36 34.65
N LEU A 211 -7.76 -14.84 33.40
CA LEU A 211 -6.83 -14.38 32.36
C LEU A 211 -7.40 -13.19 31.60
N MET A 212 -6.50 -12.35 31.08
CA MET A 212 -6.84 -11.30 30.13
C MET A 212 -6.45 -11.75 28.71
N VAL A 213 -7.46 -12.01 27.88
CA VAL A 213 -7.31 -12.45 26.49
C VAL A 213 -8.31 -11.73 25.60
N SER A 214 -8.09 -11.73 24.28
CA SER A 214 -9.01 -11.12 23.32
C SER A 214 -10.25 -12.00 23.15
N PRO A 215 -11.47 -11.49 23.44
CA PRO A 215 -12.71 -12.22 23.17
C PRO A 215 -12.91 -12.53 21.68
N ARG A 216 -12.36 -11.70 20.78
CA ARG A 216 -12.48 -11.85 19.31
C ARG A 216 -11.74 -13.07 18.76
N GLY A 217 -10.77 -13.58 19.51
CA GLY A 217 -10.09 -14.83 19.18
C GLY A 217 -10.82 -16.09 19.66
N ILE A 218 -11.97 -15.94 20.32
CA ILE A 218 -12.78 -17.02 20.91
C ILE A 218 -14.06 -17.17 20.09
N ASN A 219 -14.31 -18.39 19.60
CA ASN A 219 -15.52 -18.71 18.87
C ASN A 219 -16.35 -19.69 19.69
N THR A 220 -17.52 -19.25 20.15
CA THR A 220 -18.43 -20.06 20.95
C THR A 220 -19.53 -20.66 20.07
N TYR A 221 -19.92 -21.90 20.34
CA TYR A 221 -20.94 -22.62 19.58
C TYR A 221 -21.66 -23.64 20.46
N THR A 222 -22.76 -24.18 19.96
CA THR A 222 -23.45 -25.33 20.56
C THR A 222 -23.12 -26.57 19.73
N ASP A 223 -22.63 -27.63 20.36
CA ASP A 223 -22.35 -28.90 19.67
C ASP A 223 -23.63 -29.72 19.41
N ASP A 224 -23.52 -30.80 18.64
CA ASP A 224 -24.65 -31.69 18.32
C ASP A 224 -25.30 -32.31 19.58
N ASN A 225 -24.61 -32.30 20.72
CA ASN A 225 -25.10 -32.81 22.00
C ASN A 225 -25.67 -31.69 22.90
N ASN A 226 -25.88 -30.49 22.34
CA ASN A 226 -26.43 -29.32 23.02
C ASN A 226 -25.54 -28.77 24.16
N TYR A 227 -24.23 -29.05 24.14
CA TYR A 227 -23.28 -28.42 25.06
C TYR A 227 -22.71 -27.14 24.47
N SER A 228 -22.53 -26.13 25.34
CA SER A 228 -21.79 -24.92 24.98
C SER A 228 -20.30 -25.24 24.88
N ARG A 229 -19.74 -25.05 23.69
CA ARG A 229 -18.35 -25.30 23.32
C ARG A 229 -17.67 -24.03 22.84
N ALA A 230 -16.35 -24.05 22.85
CA ALA A 230 -15.57 -22.98 22.25
C ALA A 230 -14.26 -23.49 21.61
N TRP A 231 -13.80 -22.76 20.59
CA TRP A 231 -12.43 -22.89 20.10
C TRP A 231 -11.73 -21.54 20.06
N LEU A 232 -10.40 -21.58 20.19
CA LEU A 232 -9.53 -20.42 20.25
C LEU A 232 -8.64 -20.37 19.01
N SER A 233 -8.41 -19.17 18.47
CA SER A 233 -7.44 -18.93 17.40
C SER A 233 -6.14 -18.37 17.98
N VAL A 234 -5.03 -19.10 17.82
CA VAL A 234 -3.70 -18.69 18.33
C VAL A 234 -2.71 -18.57 17.18
N CYS A 235 -2.18 -17.36 16.91
CA CYS A 235 -1.21 -17.18 15.85
C CYS A 235 0.10 -17.97 16.14
N ARG A 236 0.81 -18.37 15.08
CA ARG A 236 2.06 -19.17 15.16
C ARG A 236 3.10 -18.64 16.14
N GLU A 237 3.25 -17.32 16.26
CA GLU A 237 4.20 -16.69 17.18
C GLU A 237 3.82 -16.88 18.66
N CYS A 238 2.52 -16.74 18.98
CA CYS A 238 2.00 -16.95 20.31
C CYS A 238 2.00 -18.43 20.68
N ASP A 239 1.57 -19.32 19.77
CA ASP A 239 1.59 -20.77 19.99
C ASP A 239 3.01 -21.27 20.28
N ARG A 240 4.00 -20.85 19.48
CA ARG A 240 5.42 -21.20 19.72
C ARG A 240 5.91 -20.77 21.10
N SER A 241 5.46 -19.61 21.58
CA SER A 241 5.86 -19.09 22.89
C SER A 241 5.18 -19.85 24.04
N ILE A 242 3.87 -20.09 23.93
CA ILE A 242 3.08 -20.85 24.92
C ILE A 242 3.55 -22.29 25.04
N GLN A 243 3.85 -22.95 23.91
CA GLN A 243 4.37 -24.32 23.93
C GLN A 243 5.70 -24.44 24.67
N ARG A 244 6.51 -23.38 24.63
CA ARG A 244 7.78 -23.24 25.37
C ARG A 244 7.60 -22.72 26.81
N GLY A 245 6.36 -22.48 27.26
CA GLY A 245 6.07 -21.92 28.57
C GLY A 245 6.56 -20.49 28.77
N ARG A 246 6.63 -19.68 27.70
CA ARG A 246 7.09 -18.29 27.74
C ARG A 246 5.94 -17.33 27.43
N LEU A 247 5.93 -16.18 28.11
CA LEU A 247 5.02 -15.07 27.81
C LEU A 247 5.27 -14.56 26.38
N PRO A 248 4.26 -14.56 25.49
CA PRO A 248 4.41 -14.06 24.13
C PRO A 248 4.66 -12.54 24.09
N LYS A 249 5.52 -12.10 23.17
CA LYS A 249 5.97 -10.69 23.03
C LYS A 249 4.83 -9.68 22.98
N PHE A 250 3.79 -9.98 22.21
CA PHE A 250 2.64 -9.09 21.98
C PHE A 250 1.38 -9.54 22.72
N ALA A 251 1.51 -10.39 23.74
CA ALA A 251 0.35 -10.83 24.50
C ALA A 251 -0.32 -9.64 25.20
N ILE A 252 -1.65 -9.63 25.28
CA ILE A 252 -2.39 -8.69 26.14
C ILE A 252 -1.82 -8.73 27.57
N ALA A 253 -1.50 -9.95 28.02
CA ALA A 253 -0.86 -10.21 29.30
C ALA A 253 0.52 -9.54 29.49
N ASN A 254 1.21 -9.18 28.40
CA ASN A 254 2.50 -8.48 28.45
C ASN A 254 2.32 -6.94 28.40
N GLY A 255 1.23 -6.40 28.96
CA GLY A 255 0.99 -4.96 28.99
C GLY A 255 0.44 -4.38 27.67
N PHE A 256 -0.41 -5.12 26.96
CA PHE A 256 -1.12 -4.65 25.76
C PHE A 256 -2.64 -4.57 25.97
N PHE A 257 -3.08 -4.29 27.20
CA PHE A 257 -4.49 -4.06 27.56
C PHE A 257 -4.90 -2.59 27.35
N MET A 258 -4.92 -2.11 26.11
CA MET A 258 -5.27 -0.71 25.79
C MET A 258 -6.73 -0.37 26.09
N GLY A 259 -7.62 -1.36 25.94
CA GLY A 259 -9.07 -1.20 26.03
C GLY A 259 -9.65 -0.33 24.92
N ARG A 260 -10.96 -0.15 24.97
CA ARG A 260 -11.75 0.71 24.06
C ARG A 260 -12.68 1.60 24.87
N LEU A 261 -13.01 2.76 24.29
CA LEU A 261 -14.03 3.63 24.84
C LEU A 261 -15.41 2.91 24.87
N PRO A 262 -16.26 3.21 25.87
CA PRO A 262 -17.64 2.74 25.89
C PRO A 262 -18.39 3.15 24.61
N HIS A 263 -19.37 2.34 24.16
CA HIS A 263 -20.09 2.58 22.91
C HIS A 263 -20.66 4.00 22.77
N LYS A 264 -21.14 4.60 23.87
CA LYS A 264 -21.65 5.98 23.89
C LYS A 264 -20.62 7.06 23.52
N HIS A 265 -19.32 6.76 23.58
CA HIS A 265 -18.22 7.68 23.31
C HIS A 265 -17.39 7.29 22.07
N ARG A 266 -17.86 6.37 21.22
CA ARG A 266 -17.11 5.95 20.02
C ARG A 266 -17.34 6.84 18.80
N ASP A 267 -18.48 7.51 18.71
CA ASP A 267 -18.85 8.39 17.60
C ASP A 267 -18.43 9.85 17.89
N LEU A 268 -17.16 10.07 18.27
CA LEU A 268 -16.65 11.42 18.59
C LEU A 268 -16.15 12.13 17.33
N THR A 269 -16.45 13.43 17.21
CA THR A 269 -15.87 14.27 16.15
C THR A 269 -14.42 14.63 16.49
N VAL A 270 -13.64 15.02 15.46
CA VAL A 270 -12.25 15.46 15.67
C VAL A 270 -12.17 16.65 16.66
N PRO A 271 -13.01 17.69 16.55
CA PRO A 271 -13.05 18.77 17.54
C PRO A 271 -13.31 18.29 18.98
N GLU A 272 -14.30 17.40 19.19
CA GLU A 272 -14.61 16.85 20.52
C GLU A 272 -13.40 16.11 21.14
N ARG A 273 -12.61 15.42 20.31
CA ARG A 273 -11.37 14.76 20.75
C ARG A 273 -10.31 15.77 21.13
N LEU A 274 -10.06 16.79 20.31
CA LEU A 274 -9.07 17.84 20.59
C LEU A 274 -9.36 18.56 21.92
N MET A 275 -10.63 18.77 22.26
CA MET A 275 -11.04 19.39 23.52
C MET A 275 -10.70 18.58 24.77
N THR A 276 -10.38 17.29 24.64
CA THR A 276 -10.08 16.40 25.79
C THR A 276 -8.67 15.82 25.76
N GLN A 277 -7.84 16.20 24.77
CA GLN A 277 -6.48 15.70 24.61
C GLN A 277 -5.47 16.36 25.55
N LEU A 278 -4.48 15.59 26.00
CA LEU A 278 -3.42 16.09 26.89
C LEU A 278 -2.30 16.80 26.12
N THR A 279 -2.18 16.56 24.82
CA THR A 279 -1.14 17.12 23.97
C THR A 279 -1.61 17.15 22.51
N ASN A 280 -1.57 18.33 21.89
CA ASN A 280 -1.88 18.49 20.47
C ASN A 280 -0.58 18.53 19.67
N VAL A 281 -0.51 17.78 18.59
CA VAL A 281 0.75 17.58 17.82
C VAL A 281 0.63 18.03 16.40
N VAL A 282 -0.53 18.54 15.98
CA VAL A 282 -0.86 18.72 14.56
C VAL A 282 -1.89 19.83 14.44
N ALA A 283 -1.72 20.71 13.46
CA ALA A 283 -2.84 21.50 12.94
C ALA A 283 -3.47 20.75 11.76
N MET A 284 -4.79 20.63 11.75
CA MET A 284 -5.58 19.88 10.79
C MET A 284 -6.51 20.82 10.04
N THR A 285 -6.43 20.80 8.71
CA THR A 285 -7.35 21.51 7.82
C THR A 285 -8.09 20.51 6.95
N ARG A 286 -9.42 20.49 7.01
CA ARG A 286 -10.27 19.71 6.09
C ARG A 286 -10.74 20.61 4.95
N VAL A 287 -10.22 20.38 3.75
CA VAL A 287 -10.71 21.06 2.53
C VAL A 287 -11.83 20.22 1.93
N MET A 288 -13.04 20.77 1.90
CA MET A 288 -14.24 20.10 1.43
C MET A 288 -14.73 20.72 0.12
N ARG A 289 -15.19 19.86 -0.78
CA ARG A 289 -15.75 20.21 -2.08
C ARG A 289 -17.05 19.44 -2.31
N GLY A 290 -18.06 20.10 -2.84
CA GLY A 290 -19.39 19.52 -3.06
C GLY A 290 -20.04 20.02 -4.34
N GLY A 291 -21.37 19.92 -4.38
CA GLY A 291 -22.17 20.44 -5.48
C GLY A 291 -23.25 19.47 -5.95
N HIS A 292 -24.21 20.00 -6.72
CA HIS A 292 -25.29 19.22 -7.30
C HIS A 292 -24.72 18.07 -8.16
N HIS A 293 -25.27 16.87 -7.98
CA HIS A 293 -24.87 15.65 -8.68
C HIS A 293 -23.43 15.18 -8.41
N ARG A 294 -22.82 15.67 -7.32
CA ARG A 294 -21.48 15.30 -6.86
C ARG A 294 -21.54 14.83 -5.40
N CYS A 295 -20.65 13.92 -5.04
CA CYS A 295 -20.41 13.56 -3.64
C CYS A 295 -19.53 14.62 -2.97
N ILE A 296 -19.55 14.67 -1.63
CA ILE A 296 -18.63 15.50 -0.86
C ILE A 296 -17.24 14.87 -0.96
N ARG A 297 -16.25 15.62 -1.43
CA ARG A 297 -14.83 15.22 -1.42
C ARG A 297 -14.11 16.00 -0.34
N SER A 298 -13.48 15.32 0.60
CA SER A 298 -12.71 15.96 1.69
C SER A 298 -11.23 15.63 1.58
N HIS A 299 -10.37 16.62 1.84
CA HIS A 299 -8.93 16.44 2.02
C HIS A 299 -8.55 16.86 3.42
N CYS A 300 -8.18 15.90 4.24
CA CYS A 300 -7.60 16.13 5.56
C CYS A 300 -6.11 16.41 5.40
N ILE A 301 -5.71 17.66 5.62
CA ILE A 301 -4.33 18.13 5.57
C ILE A 301 -3.84 18.31 7.01
N ALA A 302 -2.80 17.57 7.38
CA ALA A 302 -2.14 17.69 8.68
C ALA A 302 -0.79 18.40 8.56
N PHE A 303 -0.54 19.35 9.46
CA PHE A 303 0.67 20.18 9.54
C PHE A 303 1.46 19.88 10.82
N ASP A 304 2.78 19.81 10.68
CA ASP A 304 3.81 19.75 11.73
C ASP A 304 3.49 18.80 12.88
N CYS A 305 4.10 17.60 12.90
CA CYS A 305 3.92 16.60 13.96
C CYS A 305 4.74 16.87 15.24
N THR A 306 5.08 18.13 15.53
CA THR A 306 5.81 18.51 16.75
C THR A 306 4.81 18.64 17.90
N PRO A 307 4.97 17.90 19.01
CA PRO A 307 4.02 17.98 20.12
C PRO A 307 4.06 19.35 20.78
N GLY A 308 2.87 19.94 20.95
CA GLY A 308 2.65 21.14 21.74
C GLY A 308 2.87 20.91 23.24
N PRO A 309 2.78 21.96 24.07
CA PRO A 309 2.88 21.81 25.52
C PRO A 309 1.84 20.83 26.07
N PRO A 310 2.18 20.09 27.14
CA PRO A 310 1.17 19.37 27.92
C PRO A 310 0.10 20.34 28.42
N VAL A 311 -1.16 19.98 28.24
CA VAL A 311 -2.29 20.76 28.74
C VAL A 311 -2.42 20.55 30.25
N THR A 312 -2.77 21.61 30.98
CA THR A 312 -2.98 21.58 32.45
C THR A 312 -4.44 21.74 32.86
N LEU A 313 -5.30 22.24 31.96
CA LEU A 313 -6.73 22.52 32.17
C LEU A 313 -7.56 21.91 31.03
N LEU A 314 -8.57 21.11 31.36
CA LEU A 314 -9.48 20.47 30.39
C LEU A 314 -10.92 20.44 30.94
N PRO A 315 -11.95 20.36 30.06
CA PRO A 315 -11.89 20.45 28.60
C PRO A 315 -11.40 21.82 28.07
N LEU A 316 -10.83 21.85 26.86
CA LEU A 316 -10.43 23.11 26.22
C LEU A 316 -11.67 23.92 25.81
N PRO A 317 -11.68 25.25 25.98
CA PRO A 317 -12.73 26.09 25.41
C PRO A 317 -12.63 26.12 23.88
N LEU A 318 -13.75 26.46 23.21
CA LEU A 318 -13.86 26.50 21.74
C LEU A 318 -12.75 27.34 21.08
N GLU A 319 -12.41 28.47 21.69
CA GLU A 319 -11.40 29.42 21.21
C GLU A 319 -9.97 28.86 21.22
N ASP A 320 -9.68 27.84 22.04
CA ASP A 320 -8.37 27.20 22.14
C ASP A 320 -8.21 25.99 21.20
N VAL A 321 -9.26 25.61 20.44
CA VAL A 321 -9.19 24.57 19.40
C VAL A 321 -8.64 25.15 18.08
N VAL A 322 -7.65 26.04 18.16
CA VAL A 322 -7.02 26.75 17.03
C VAL A 322 -6.34 25.84 16.01
N SER A 323 -6.12 24.58 16.38
CA SER A 323 -5.47 23.57 15.54
C SER A 323 -6.40 22.91 14.53
N TYR A 324 -7.71 23.20 14.53
CA TYR A 324 -8.68 22.58 13.61
C TYR A 324 -9.32 23.62 12.69
N ARG A 325 -9.41 23.31 11.39
CA ARG A 325 -10.01 24.18 10.37
C ARG A 325 -10.77 23.39 9.30
N VAL A 326 -11.81 24.00 8.75
CA VAL A 326 -12.63 23.48 7.66
C VAL A 326 -12.70 24.53 6.57
N VAL A 327 -12.40 24.17 5.33
CA VAL A 327 -12.45 25.06 4.18
C VAL A 327 -13.47 24.50 3.19
N LEU A 328 -14.55 25.22 2.95
CA LEU A 328 -15.59 24.87 1.99
C LEU A 328 -15.33 25.59 0.67
N VAL A 329 -15.04 24.84 -0.39
CA VAL A 329 -14.73 25.39 -1.71
C VAL A 329 -15.89 25.15 -2.67
N GLY A 330 -16.40 26.22 -3.27
CA GLY A 330 -17.52 26.18 -4.22
C GLY A 330 -18.90 25.98 -3.57
N HIS A 331 -19.89 25.63 -4.39
CA HIS A 331 -21.29 25.50 -3.93
C HIS A 331 -21.61 24.12 -3.35
N PHE A 332 -22.36 24.12 -2.24
CA PHE A 332 -22.88 22.91 -1.59
C PHE A 332 -24.41 22.92 -1.61
N THR A 333 -25.03 21.74 -1.66
CA THR A 333 -26.47 21.61 -1.41
C THR A 333 -26.76 21.70 0.09
N ALA A 334 -27.99 22.05 0.49
CA ALA A 334 -28.36 22.12 1.91
C ALA A 334 -28.12 20.79 2.64
N ALA A 335 -28.43 19.66 1.99
CA ALA A 335 -28.20 18.33 2.54
C ALA A 335 -26.69 17.98 2.66
N GLN A 336 -25.84 18.56 1.80
CA GLN A 336 -24.39 18.41 1.94
C GLN A 336 -23.85 19.24 3.11
N LEU A 337 -24.32 20.48 3.29
CA LEU A 337 -23.91 21.33 4.42
C LEU A 337 -24.31 20.71 5.76
N GLU A 338 -25.54 20.16 5.87
CA GLU A 338 -25.97 19.44 7.08
C GLU A 338 -25.04 18.26 7.42
N GLN A 339 -24.60 17.51 6.39
CA GLN A 339 -23.64 16.43 6.57
C GLN A 339 -22.26 16.96 7.02
N VAL A 340 -21.79 18.09 6.49
CA VAL A 340 -20.54 18.73 6.91
C VAL A 340 -20.63 19.20 8.38
N HIS A 341 -21.73 19.83 8.77
CA HIS A 341 -21.95 20.26 10.16
C HIS A 341 -21.94 19.06 11.10
N LYS A 342 -22.64 17.97 10.73
CA LYS A 342 -22.65 16.72 11.49
C LYS A 342 -21.24 16.14 11.72
N MET A 343 -20.35 16.25 10.74
CA MET A 343 -18.96 15.77 10.88
C MET A 343 -18.12 16.62 11.85
N HIS A 344 -18.51 17.86 12.12
CA HIS A 344 -17.67 18.87 12.81
C HIS A 344 -18.33 19.43 14.07
N ARG A 345 -19.52 18.94 14.41
CA ARG A 345 -20.27 19.30 15.62
C ARG A 345 -19.49 19.06 16.91
N ILE A 346 -19.81 19.84 17.94
CA ILE A 346 -19.33 19.65 19.30
C ILE A 346 -20.51 19.48 20.24
N ARG A 347 -20.65 18.30 20.83
CA ARG A 347 -21.65 18.02 21.87
C ARG A 347 -21.01 18.20 23.24
N ASN A 348 -21.30 19.32 23.90
CA ASN A 348 -20.70 19.67 25.20
C ASN A 348 -20.90 18.55 26.24
N GLY A 349 -22.11 17.97 26.34
CA GLY A 349 -22.36 16.83 27.23
C GLY A 349 -21.50 15.59 26.92
N ALA A 350 -21.20 15.31 25.65
CA ALA A 350 -20.32 14.19 25.28
C ALA A 350 -18.85 14.46 25.66
N VAL A 351 -18.39 15.71 25.52
CA VAL A 351 -17.05 16.15 25.93
C VAL A 351 -16.87 16.06 27.45
N GLN A 352 -17.86 16.52 28.22
CA GLN A 352 -17.85 16.45 29.68
C GLN A 352 -17.87 15.00 30.17
N ASP A 353 -18.77 14.17 29.65
CA ASP A 353 -18.83 12.75 29.99
C ASP A 353 -17.51 12.02 29.67
N LEU A 354 -16.89 12.35 28.54
CA LEU A 354 -15.62 11.76 28.11
C LEU A 354 -14.47 12.17 29.04
N PHE A 355 -14.40 13.45 29.42
CA PHE A 355 -13.41 13.93 30.36
C PHE A 355 -13.58 13.29 31.75
N ALA A 356 -14.82 13.19 32.24
CA ALA A 356 -15.12 12.49 33.49
C ALA A 356 -14.70 11.01 33.42
N PHE A 357 -14.94 10.34 32.29
CA PHE A 357 -14.46 8.98 32.06
C PHE A 357 -12.92 8.89 32.17
N TYR A 358 -12.18 9.81 31.54
CA TYR A 358 -10.72 9.83 31.62
C TYR A 358 -10.21 10.11 33.04
N LYS A 359 -10.81 11.05 33.79
CA LYS A 359 -10.43 11.32 35.19
C LYS A 359 -10.54 10.07 36.08
N ILE A 360 -11.54 9.22 35.83
CA ILE A 360 -11.76 7.99 36.61
C ILE A 360 -10.84 6.85 36.16
N ASN A 361 -10.66 6.68 34.84
CA ASN A 361 -10.10 5.45 34.28
C ASN A 361 -8.68 5.60 33.70
N ASN A 362 -8.21 6.83 33.47
CA ASN A 362 -6.93 7.12 32.85
C ASN A 362 -6.00 7.85 33.82
N HIS A 363 -4.96 7.14 34.28
CA HIS A 363 -4.00 7.69 35.24
C HIS A 363 -3.24 8.93 34.72
N LEU A 364 -3.17 9.15 33.40
CA LEU A 364 -2.54 10.35 32.83
C LEU A 364 -3.35 11.63 33.08
N TYR A 365 -4.63 11.51 33.47
CA TYR A 365 -5.53 12.63 33.77
C TYR A 365 -5.61 12.95 35.27
N ALA A 366 -4.88 12.22 36.13
CA ALA A 366 -4.96 12.39 37.58
C ALA A 366 -4.68 13.84 38.02
N GLU A 367 -3.65 14.46 37.44
CA GLU A 367 -3.17 15.81 37.79
C GLU A 367 -3.82 16.95 36.97
N ILE A 368 -4.73 16.64 36.04
CA ILE A 368 -5.36 17.65 35.18
C ILE A 368 -6.49 18.36 35.92
N ALA A 369 -6.46 19.69 35.92
CA ALA A 369 -7.51 20.52 36.48
C ALA A 369 -8.73 20.57 35.55
N GLU A 370 -9.92 20.62 36.15
CA GLU A 370 -11.17 20.82 35.42
C GLU A 370 -11.33 22.31 35.09
N SER A 371 -11.63 22.63 33.83
CA SER A 371 -11.97 23.99 33.41
C SER A 371 -13.30 24.42 34.03
N ASP A 372 -13.48 25.72 34.28
CA ASP A 372 -14.79 26.23 34.67
C ASP A 372 -15.86 25.81 33.64
N PRO A 373 -17.06 25.38 34.08
CA PRO A 373 -18.12 24.97 33.16
C PRO A 373 -18.42 26.15 32.23
N ALA A 374 -18.21 25.97 30.92
CA ALA A 374 -18.63 26.97 29.95
C ALA A 374 -20.12 27.29 30.20
N GLU A 375 -20.47 28.57 30.35
CA GLU A 375 -21.85 29.01 30.64
C GLU A 375 -22.86 28.59 29.55
N ASN A 376 -22.41 28.10 28.40
CA ASN A 376 -23.25 27.64 27.30
C ASN A 376 -23.53 26.13 27.35
N SER A 377 -24.82 25.78 27.43
CA SER A 377 -25.28 24.39 27.46
C SER A 377 -24.99 23.62 26.17
N GLU A 378 -24.94 24.29 25.00
CA GLU A 378 -24.63 23.68 23.69
C GLU A 378 -24.01 24.71 22.72
N TYR A 379 -23.10 24.28 21.85
CA TYR A 379 -22.57 25.11 20.75
C TYR A 379 -23.48 25.00 19.53
N THR A 380 -23.89 26.13 18.95
CA THR A 380 -24.71 26.15 17.73
C THR A 380 -23.85 25.98 16.48
N ASP A 381 -24.45 25.57 15.35
CA ASP A 381 -23.76 25.50 14.06
C ASP A 381 -23.12 26.86 13.70
N ALA A 382 -23.76 27.98 14.04
CA ALA A 382 -23.23 29.32 13.80
C ALA A 382 -21.96 29.61 14.62
N ASP A 383 -21.89 29.13 15.86
CA ASP A 383 -20.69 29.26 16.70
C ASP A 383 -19.51 28.48 16.10
N LEU A 384 -19.78 27.26 15.63
CA LEU A 384 -18.78 26.39 15.00
C LEU A 384 -18.33 26.92 13.65
N GLU A 385 -19.25 27.45 12.84
CA GLU A 385 -18.94 28.13 11.58
C GLU A 385 -18.02 29.32 11.82
N ALA A 386 -18.34 30.17 12.79
CA ALA A 386 -17.52 31.33 13.15
C ALA A 386 -16.12 30.91 13.66
N ALA A 387 -16.03 29.79 14.37
CA ALA A 387 -14.77 29.31 14.94
C ALA A 387 -13.84 28.68 13.89
N PHE A 388 -14.32 27.73 13.09
CA PHE A 388 -13.44 26.85 12.28
C PHE A 388 -13.72 26.83 10.77
N VAL A 389 -14.82 27.40 10.27
CA VAL A 389 -15.23 27.27 8.85
C VAL A 389 -14.83 28.49 8.04
N GLU A 390 -14.26 28.26 6.86
CA GLU A 390 -13.96 29.30 5.87
C GLU A 390 -14.57 28.94 4.51
N TYR A 391 -15.31 29.89 3.93
CA TYR A 391 -15.93 29.74 2.62
C TYR A 391 -15.05 30.38 1.54
N VAL A 392 -14.72 29.60 0.50
CA VAL A 392 -13.95 30.04 -0.66
C VAL A 392 -14.84 29.96 -1.91
N PRO A 393 -15.17 31.10 -2.54
CA PRO A 393 -15.97 31.11 -3.76
C PRO A 393 -15.18 30.48 -4.92
N ASP A 394 -15.88 29.74 -5.78
CA ASP A 394 -15.33 29.11 -7.00
C ASP A 394 -16.35 29.26 -8.14
N ASP A 395 -16.76 30.49 -8.41
CA ASP A 395 -17.85 30.82 -9.34
C ASP A 395 -17.59 30.33 -10.78
N GLU A 396 -16.32 30.20 -11.18
CA GLU A 396 -15.91 29.68 -12.50
C GLU A 396 -15.52 28.18 -12.50
N GLY A 397 -15.49 27.52 -11.33
CA GLY A 397 -15.02 26.14 -11.20
C GLY A 397 -13.52 25.95 -11.50
N SER A 398 -12.75 27.04 -11.49
CA SER A 398 -11.32 27.05 -11.81
C SER A 398 -10.53 26.31 -10.73
N ILE A 399 -10.87 26.54 -9.46
CA ILE A 399 -10.17 25.93 -8.33
C ILE A 399 -10.44 24.42 -8.30
N ASP A 400 -11.71 24.03 -8.40
CA ASP A 400 -12.08 22.62 -8.45
C ASP A 400 -11.46 21.89 -9.66
N GLY A 401 -11.42 22.55 -10.82
CA GLY A 401 -10.80 22.04 -12.03
C GLY A 401 -9.29 21.87 -11.95
N GLU A 402 -8.56 22.83 -11.36
CA GLU A 402 -7.11 22.74 -11.16
C GLU A 402 -6.74 21.67 -10.14
N ILE A 403 -7.45 21.61 -9.01
CA ILE A 403 -7.27 20.57 -7.99
C ILE A 403 -7.54 19.19 -8.59
N ASP A 404 -8.60 19.04 -9.39
CA ASP A 404 -8.89 17.79 -10.09
C ASP A 404 -7.82 17.48 -11.14
N ARG A 405 -7.23 18.47 -11.83
CA ARG A 405 -6.15 18.26 -12.80
C ARG A 405 -4.82 17.88 -12.14
N GLU A 406 -4.44 18.53 -11.05
CA GLU A 406 -3.27 18.16 -10.24
C GLU A 406 -3.45 16.73 -9.70
N GLN A 407 -4.65 16.42 -9.21
CA GLN A 407 -5.01 15.08 -8.76
C GLN A 407 -5.02 14.07 -9.90
N GLN A 408 -5.43 14.43 -11.12
CA GLN A 408 -5.33 13.54 -12.27
C GLN A 408 -3.87 13.32 -12.69
N ASN A 409 -3.01 14.33 -12.56
CA ASN A 409 -1.59 14.23 -12.86
C ASN A 409 -0.84 13.34 -11.87
N ILE A 410 -1.22 13.42 -10.60
CA ILE A 410 -0.69 12.54 -9.55
C ILE A 410 -1.39 11.19 -9.61
N ARG A 411 -2.72 11.12 -9.86
CA ARG A 411 -3.58 9.98 -9.53
C ARG A 411 -4.53 9.40 -10.61
N GLY A 412 -4.62 9.97 -11.81
CA GLY A 412 -5.48 9.48 -12.92
C GLY A 412 -6.97 9.85 -12.81
N GLU A 413 -7.74 9.64 -13.90
CA GLU A 413 -9.11 10.18 -14.13
C GLU A 413 -10.27 9.61 -13.28
N SER A 414 -10.02 8.74 -12.29
CA SER A 414 -11.08 7.90 -11.68
C SER A 414 -12.12 8.58 -10.79
N ASP A 415 -11.98 9.86 -10.47
CA ASP A 415 -12.80 10.47 -9.41
C ASP A 415 -14.09 11.12 -9.89
N SER A 416 -14.38 11.06 -11.20
CA SER A 416 -15.62 11.54 -11.84
C SER A 416 -16.83 10.65 -11.51
N TRP A 417 -17.17 10.47 -10.22
CA TRP A 417 -18.41 9.82 -9.81
C TRP A 417 -19.61 10.73 -10.15
N ARG A 418 -20.46 10.31 -11.10
CA ARG A 418 -21.81 10.86 -11.19
C ARG A 418 -22.70 10.17 -10.19
N VAL A 419 -23.30 10.99 -9.34
CA VAL A 419 -24.29 10.54 -8.37
C VAL A 419 -25.56 10.10 -9.11
N MET A 420 -25.91 8.81 -8.99
CA MET A 420 -27.14 8.24 -9.58
C MET A 420 -28.40 8.45 -8.72
N CYS A 421 -28.26 8.86 -7.45
CA CYS A 421 -29.38 9.14 -6.53
C CYS A 421 -29.01 10.16 -5.44
N LYS A 422 -29.99 10.91 -4.90
CA LYS A 422 -29.76 11.99 -3.91
C LYS A 422 -28.96 11.56 -2.67
N THR A 423 -29.13 10.31 -2.20
CA THR A 423 -28.37 9.76 -1.07
C THR A 423 -26.86 9.70 -1.32
N ASN A 424 -26.43 9.52 -2.58
CA ASN A 424 -25.02 9.50 -2.92
C ASN A 424 -24.41 10.92 -2.97
N GLU A 425 -25.20 12.00 -3.02
CA GLU A 425 -24.68 13.39 -3.02
C GLU A 425 -24.11 13.77 -1.65
N CYS A 426 -24.67 13.21 -0.58
CA CYS A 426 -24.20 13.41 0.79
C CYS A 426 -23.10 12.41 1.20
N SER A 427 -22.71 11.47 0.33
CA SER A 427 -21.59 10.58 0.62
C SER A 427 -20.29 11.37 0.69
N VAL A 428 -19.44 11.06 1.67
CA VAL A 428 -18.16 11.73 1.90
C VAL A 428 -17.03 10.83 1.47
N LEU A 429 -16.22 11.28 0.52
CA LEU A 429 -14.97 10.65 0.14
C LEU A 429 -13.82 11.45 0.74
N GLU A 430 -13.35 11.03 1.91
CA GLU A 430 -12.22 11.65 2.59
C GLU A 430 -10.88 11.10 2.11
N ARG A 431 -9.88 11.99 1.97
CA ARG A 431 -8.49 11.68 1.67
C ARG A 431 -7.59 12.25 2.75
N ARG A 432 -6.72 11.42 3.31
CA ARG A 432 -5.77 11.82 4.35
C ARG A 432 -4.42 12.17 3.71
N ILE A 433 -3.96 13.41 3.86
CA ILE A 433 -2.70 13.93 3.30
C ILE A 433 -1.85 14.49 4.44
N GLY A 434 -0.67 13.89 4.64
CA GLY A 434 0.33 14.44 5.54
C GLY A 434 1.28 15.40 4.84
N LEU A 435 1.35 16.65 5.32
CA LEU A 435 2.37 17.60 4.88
C LEU A 435 3.47 17.72 5.93
N ALA A 436 4.60 17.06 5.66
CA ALA A 436 5.81 17.25 6.45
C ALA A 436 6.39 18.65 6.20
N ASN A 437 6.22 19.52 7.21
CA ASN A 437 6.72 20.88 7.41
C ASN A 437 7.63 21.44 6.28
N ALA A 438 7.05 22.28 5.43
CA ALA A 438 7.74 23.27 4.61
C ALA A 438 6.89 24.54 4.64
N GLY A 439 7.51 25.69 4.92
CA GLY A 439 6.82 26.97 4.95
C GLY A 439 5.93 27.13 3.72
N THR A 440 4.65 27.37 3.99
CA THR A 440 3.55 27.49 3.05
C THR A 440 3.21 26.17 2.30
N PRO A 441 1.96 25.68 2.38
CA PRO A 441 1.53 24.50 1.63
C PRO A 441 1.76 24.74 0.12
N VAL A 442 2.36 23.78 -0.59
CA VAL A 442 2.47 23.86 -2.07
C VAL A 442 1.08 23.95 -2.70
N ALA A 443 0.08 23.27 -2.13
CA ALA A 443 -1.32 23.38 -2.55
C ALA A 443 -1.96 24.76 -2.28
N VAL A 444 -1.47 25.52 -1.30
CA VAL A 444 -1.94 26.91 -1.04
C VAL A 444 -1.16 27.93 -1.86
N ARG A 445 0.03 27.57 -2.36
CA ARG A 445 0.83 28.42 -3.23
C ARG A 445 0.28 28.50 -4.66
N GLU A 446 -0.47 27.50 -5.11
CA GLU A 446 -1.17 27.50 -6.40
C GLU A 446 -2.59 28.09 -6.33
N LEU A 447 -3.17 28.26 -5.13
CA LEU A 447 -4.41 29.02 -4.92
C LEU A 447 -4.12 30.53 -4.90
N SER A 448 -3.72 31.10 -6.04
CA SER A 448 -3.52 32.55 -6.20
C SER A 448 -4.75 33.40 -5.83
N VAL A 449 -5.93 32.77 -5.71
CA VAL A 449 -7.21 33.42 -5.37
C VAL A 449 -7.31 33.79 -3.89
N LEU A 450 -6.67 33.04 -2.97
CA LEU A 450 -6.64 33.38 -1.54
C LEU A 450 -5.84 34.67 -1.25
N SER A 451 -5.00 35.10 -2.21
CA SER A 451 -4.24 36.36 -2.10
C SER A 451 -4.96 37.58 -2.71
N GLN A 452 -6.06 37.37 -3.44
CA GLN A 452 -6.73 38.43 -4.21
C GLN A 452 -8.12 38.82 -3.68
N ALA A 453 -8.81 37.93 -2.97
CA ALA A 453 -10.04 38.27 -2.25
C ALA A 453 -9.67 38.87 -0.87
N ASP A 454 -10.04 40.13 -0.66
CA ASP A 454 -9.91 40.90 0.58
C ASP A 454 -8.51 41.35 1.03
N ARG A 455 -7.93 42.28 0.25
CA ARG A 455 -6.87 43.21 0.71
C ARG A 455 -7.28 44.12 1.90
N ASN A 456 -8.52 44.02 2.40
CA ASN A 456 -9.05 44.86 3.49
C ASN A 456 -9.41 44.08 4.77
N LYS A 457 -9.12 42.78 4.88
CA LYS A 457 -9.09 42.06 6.17
C LYS A 457 -7.68 41.56 6.42
N GLU A 458 -6.90 42.40 7.10
CA GLU A 458 -5.61 42.05 7.69
C GLU A 458 -5.78 40.84 8.61
N ARG A 459 -5.38 39.66 8.10
CA ARG A 459 -4.52 38.66 8.74
C ARG A 459 -4.67 37.38 7.91
N GLU A 460 -3.61 36.99 7.20
CA GLU A 460 -3.39 35.56 6.98
C GLU A 460 -3.55 34.91 8.36
N ARG A 461 -4.53 34.01 8.56
CA ARG A 461 -4.69 33.33 9.85
C ARG A 461 -3.47 32.44 10.05
N GLU A 462 -2.47 32.96 10.76
CA GLU A 462 -1.29 32.25 11.17
C GLU A 462 -1.68 31.18 12.20
N PHE A 463 -1.24 29.94 12.00
CA PHE A 463 -1.29 28.95 13.07
C PHE A 463 -0.34 29.42 14.16
N GLU A 464 -0.88 29.85 15.30
CA GLU A 464 -0.07 30.13 16.48
C GLU A 464 0.50 28.80 16.99
N VAL A 465 1.70 28.45 16.53
CA VAL A 465 2.48 27.35 17.15
C VAL A 465 3.01 27.90 18.46
N ARG A 466 2.20 27.81 19.53
CA ARG A 466 2.57 28.24 20.89
C ARG A 466 3.88 27.54 21.28
N ARG A 467 4.99 28.29 21.24
CA ARG A 467 6.30 27.85 21.71
C ARG A 467 6.26 27.84 23.24
N SER A 468 6.01 26.68 23.82
CA SER A 468 6.20 26.48 25.25
C SER A 468 7.68 26.59 25.61
N SER A 469 7.98 27.09 26.80
CA SER A 469 9.32 26.98 27.41
C SER A 469 9.69 25.54 27.76
N PHE A 470 8.73 24.61 27.72
CA PHE A 470 8.90 23.19 27.92
C PHE A 470 8.56 22.41 26.64
N PHE A 471 9.54 21.71 26.08
CA PHE A 471 9.28 20.72 25.03
C PHE A 471 8.57 19.51 25.63
N ALA A 472 7.52 19.02 24.97
CA ALA A 472 6.98 17.69 25.28
C ALA A 472 8.06 16.64 24.94
N ASN A 473 8.82 16.25 25.96
CA ASN A 473 9.89 15.29 25.83
C ASN A 473 9.33 13.87 26.05
N ASP A 474 9.48 13.00 25.07
CA ASP A 474 8.96 11.63 25.13
C ASP A 474 9.95 10.64 25.78
N ILE A 475 10.69 11.07 26.81
CA ILE A 475 11.60 10.18 27.57
C ILE A 475 10.80 8.99 28.15
N SER A 476 9.58 9.24 28.61
CA SER A 476 8.69 8.25 29.21
C SER A 476 7.97 7.35 28.19
N GLY A 477 8.04 7.64 26.88
CA GLY A 477 7.30 6.88 25.86
C GLY A 477 5.76 6.98 25.97
N THR A 478 5.25 7.97 26.69
CA THR A 478 3.82 8.22 26.94
C THR A 478 3.19 9.13 25.90
N LEU A 479 3.97 9.72 25.00
CA LEU A 479 3.50 10.77 24.10
C LEU A 479 2.29 10.32 23.27
N LEU A 480 2.32 9.13 22.65
CA LEU A 480 1.18 8.65 21.85
C LEU A 480 -0.12 8.50 22.67
N ALA A 481 -0.05 8.13 23.94
CA ALA A 481 -1.22 8.02 24.81
C ALA A 481 -1.78 9.39 25.22
N ARG A 482 -0.93 10.42 25.26
CA ARG A 482 -1.34 11.80 25.55
C ARG A 482 -2.00 12.47 24.34
N ILE A 483 -1.56 12.10 23.15
CA ILE A 483 -2.08 12.60 21.87
C ILE A 483 -3.39 11.91 21.50
N PHE A 484 -3.43 10.59 21.68
CA PHE A 484 -4.56 9.75 21.29
C PHE A 484 -5.17 9.06 22.52
N PRO A 485 -5.70 9.82 23.50
CA PRO A 485 -6.32 9.24 24.67
C PRO A 485 -7.54 8.39 24.30
N ASP A 486 -8.19 8.67 23.17
CA ASP A 486 -9.30 7.84 22.66
C ASP A 486 -8.85 6.46 22.18
N LEU A 487 -7.62 6.34 21.68
CA LEU A 487 -6.99 5.06 21.31
C LEU A 487 -6.32 4.36 22.49
N PHE A 488 -6.00 5.12 23.55
CA PHE A 488 -5.46 4.64 24.82
C PHE A 488 -6.32 5.08 26.01
N PRO A 489 -7.61 4.67 26.07
CA PRO A 489 -8.61 5.26 26.98
C PRO A 489 -8.31 5.10 28.46
N PHE A 490 -7.52 4.09 28.82
CA PHE A 490 -7.10 3.81 30.20
C PHE A 490 -5.67 4.30 30.50
N GLY A 491 -5.04 4.98 29.53
CA GLY A 491 -3.63 5.39 29.58
C GLY A 491 -2.65 4.22 29.53
N ARG A 492 -3.11 3.01 29.20
CA ARG A 492 -2.33 1.76 29.23
C ARG A 492 -2.00 1.24 27.85
N GLY A 493 -0.97 0.40 27.76
CA GLY A 493 -0.65 -0.35 26.54
C GLY A 493 0.09 0.46 25.49
N HIS A 494 0.48 1.70 25.77
CA HIS A 494 1.32 2.55 24.93
C HIS A 494 2.79 2.07 24.91
N PRO A 495 3.63 2.56 23.98
CA PRO A 495 5.00 2.04 23.83
C PRO A 495 5.89 2.18 25.07
N GLY A 496 5.68 3.22 25.88
CA GLY A 496 6.39 3.47 27.13
C GLY A 496 5.98 2.61 28.33
N GLU A 497 4.92 1.79 28.22
CA GLU A 497 4.51 0.90 29.31
C GLU A 497 5.64 -0.09 29.66
N GLN A 498 5.88 -0.28 30.96
CA GLN A 498 6.85 -1.25 31.45
C GLN A 498 6.32 -2.67 31.22
N ARG A 499 7.12 -3.50 30.54
CA ARG A 499 6.73 -4.85 30.13
C ARG A 499 7.78 -5.86 30.53
N HIS A 500 7.33 -7.07 30.85
CA HIS A 500 8.23 -8.20 31.11
C HIS A 500 9.04 -8.56 29.87
N VAL A 501 8.39 -8.62 28.70
CA VAL A 501 9.07 -8.72 27.40
C VAL A 501 9.08 -7.35 26.75
N LYS A 502 10.26 -6.73 26.66
CA LYS A 502 10.44 -5.40 26.05
C LYS A 502 10.06 -5.43 24.57
N VAL A 503 9.38 -4.39 24.11
CA VAL A 503 8.98 -4.17 22.72
C VAL A 503 9.39 -2.77 22.30
N SER A 504 10.01 -2.62 21.13
CA SER A 504 10.39 -1.30 20.62
C SER A 504 9.19 -0.51 20.13
N VAL A 505 9.29 0.82 20.13
CA VAL A 505 8.23 1.72 19.66
C VAL A 505 7.74 1.37 18.26
N GLN A 506 8.65 1.10 17.32
CA GLN A 506 8.31 0.71 15.96
C GLN A 506 7.50 -0.59 15.91
N GLU A 507 7.84 -1.57 16.74
CA GLU A 507 7.13 -2.85 16.79
C GLU A 507 5.76 -2.73 17.48
N CYS A 508 5.63 -1.84 18.48
CA CYS A 508 4.33 -1.49 19.04
C CYS A 508 3.42 -0.83 18.00
N ILE A 509 3.93 0.13 17.22
CA ILE A 509 3.15 0.80 16.16
C ILE A 509 2.66 -0.20 15.12
N LYS A 510 3.56 -1.07 14.60
CA LYS A 510 3.16 -2.15 13.69
C LYS A 510 2.13 -3.08 14.31
N TYR A 511 2.20 -3.32 15.61
CA TYR A 511 1.24 -4.14 16.32
C TYR A 511 -0.14 -3.46 16.39
N TYR A 512 -0.20 -2.17 16.71
CA TYR A 512 -1.44 -1.40 16.79
C TYR A 512 -2.22 -1.39 15.46
N THR A 513 -1.52 -1.25 14.34
CA THR A 513 -2.13 -1.28 12.98
C THR A 513 -2.62 -2.67 12.56
N MET A 514 -2.37 -3.70 13.37
CA MET A 514 -2.76 -5.10 13.11
C MET A 514 -3.84 -5.58 14.08
N LEU A 515 -4.31 -4.74 15.01
CA LEU A 515 -5.32 -5.12 16.00
C LEU A 515 -6.68 -5.39 15.35
N SER A 516 -7.40 -6.37 15.90
CA SER A 516 -8.69 -6.79 15.36
C SER A 516 -9.80 -5.77 15.54
N GLU A 517 -9.70 -4.89 16.54
CA GLU A 517 -10.62 -3.78 16.77
C GLU A 517 -10.41 -2.58 15.82
N ARG A 518 -9.28 -2.56 15.08
CA ARG A 518 -8.97 -1.59 14.01
C ARG A 518 -8.99 -0.10 14.40
N GLN A 519 -9.22 0.23 15.68
CA GLN A 519 -9.31 1.60 16.18
C GLN A 519 -8.11 2.50 15.81
N PHE A 520 -6.91 1.93 15.67
CA PHE A 520 -5.71 2.66 15.26
C PHE A 520 -5.59 2.83 13.74
N ASP A 521 -6.08 1.87 12.96
CA ASP A 521 -6.06 1.90 11.49
C ASP A 521 -7.11 2.89 10.97
N GLU A 522 -8.28 2.88 11.60
CA GLU A 522 -9.42 3.75 11.26
C GLU A 522 -9.22 5.19 11.72
N ASP A 523 -8.31 5.46 12.67
CA ASP A 523 -8.04 6.80 13.16
C ASP A 523 -7.47 7.75 12.10
N ALA A 524 -8.01 8.97 12.03
CA ALA A 524 -7.68 9.95 11.01
C ALA A 524 -6.21 10.40 10.98
N LEU A 525 -5.50 10.38 12.11
CA LEU A 525 -4.17 10.99 12.25
C LEU A 525 -3.10 10.03 12.76
N PHE A 526 -3.48 8.93 13.44
CA PHE A 526 -2.56 8.04 14.13
C PHE A 526 -1.45 7.52 13.22
N THR A 527 -1.80 6.94 12.07
CA THR A 527 -0.82 6.37 11.13
C THR A 527 0.17 7.43 10.64
N LEU A 528 -0.27 8.66 10.41
CA LEU A 528 0.59 9.76 9.98
C LEU A 528 1.56 10.18 11.10
N VAL A 529 1.04 10.41 12.31
CA VAL A 529 1.85 10.81 13.47
C VAL A 529 2.83 9.69 13.85
N ALA A 530 2.39 8.44 13.81
CA ALA A 530 3.22 7.28 14.08
C ALA A 530 4.33 7.11 13.03
N PHE A 531 4.01 7.33 11.75
CA PHE A 531 4.99 7.33 10.67
C PHE A 531 6.04 8.42 10.87
N ASP A 532 5.64 9.68 11.12
CA ASP A 532 6.58 10.79 11.35
C ASP A 532 7.42 10.57 12.63
N LYS A 533 6.84 9.98 13.66
CA LYS A 533 7.59 9.62 14.87
C LYS A 533 8.69 8.60 14.59
N ILE A 534 8.38 7.47 13.94
CA ILE A 534 9.36 6.43 13.57
C ILE A 534 10.43 7.03 12.66
N PHE A 535 9.99 7.86 11.73
CA PHE A 535 10.79 8.60 10.79
C PHE A 535 11.85 9.47 11.47
N MET A 536 11.41 10.38 12.36
CA MET A 536 12.28 11.29 13.09
C MET A 536 13.24 10.52 14.01
N MET A 537 12.76 9.50 14.72
CA MET A 537 13.60 8.65 15.57
C MET A 537 14.74 7.99 14.77
N SER A 538 14.43 7.42 13.61
CA SER A 538 15.43 6.74 12.77
C SER A 538 16.50 7.71 12.26
N MET A 539 16.06 8.89 11.80
CA MET A 539 16.96 9.95 11.36
C MET A 539 17.87 10.43 12.50
N TYR A 540 17.32 10.69 13.69
CA TYR A 540 18.09 11.15 14.84
C TYR A 540 19.13 10.12 15.29
N ILE A 541 18.77 8.84 15.36
CA ILE A 541 19.70 7.77 15.73
C ILE A 541 20.87 7.70 14.74
N GLN A 542 20.60 7.72 13.43
CA GLN A 542 21.67 7.66 12.42
C GLN A 542 22.57 8.90 12.46
N ASN A 543 21.98 10.08 12.58
CA ASN A 543 22.74 11.32 12.72
C ASN A 543 23.58 11.32 13.99
N HIS A 544 23.01 10.90 15.12
CA HIS A 544 23.70 10.83 16.41
C HIS A 544 24.95 9.95 16.33
N VAL A 545 24.80 8.70 15.87
CA VAL A 545 25.92 7.76 15.71
C VAL A 545 26.99 8.33 14.76
N ARG A 546 26.58 8.99 13.67
CA ARG A 546 27.52 9.55 12.71
C ARG A 546 28.27 10.77 13.25
N CYS A 547 27.56 11.66 13.94
CA CYS A 547 28.14 12.85 14.56
C CYS A 547 29.13 12.48 15.67
N GLN A 548 28.84 11.43 16.44
CA GLN A 548 29.80 10.91 17.43
C GLN A 548 31.05 10.33 16.77
N ARG A 549 30.89 9.57 15.69
CA ARG A 549 32.03 8.92 15.01
C ARG A 549 32.89 9.89 14.18
N PHE A 550 32.29 10.95 13.63
CA PHE A 550 32.95 11.91 12.74
C PHE A 550 32.56 13.35 13.10
N PRO A 551 33.01 13.87 14.25
CA PRO A 551 32.61 15.20 14.73
C PRO A 551 33.03 16.33 13.77
N HIS A 552 34.14 16.17 13.06
CA HIS A 552 34.64 17.11 12.07
C HIS A 552 33.67 17.35 10.89
N LEU A 553 32.66 16.49 10.69
CA LEU A 553 31.64 16.71 9.66
C LEU A 553 30.75 17.93 9.94
N LEU A 554 30.72 18.39 11.20
CA LEU A 554 29.92 19.53 11.66
C LEU A 554 30.73 20.83 11.77
N GLU A 555 32.04 20.78 11.52
CA GLU A 555 32.90 21.97 11.62
C GLU A 555 32.52 23.03 10.57
N GLY A 556 32.45 24.29 11.03
CA GLY A 556 32.16 25.45 10.19
C GLY A 556 30.67 25.70 9.95
N TYR A 557 29.76 24.88 10.49
CA TYR A 557 28.30 25.08 10.31
C TYR A 557 27.84 26.42 10.88
N ASP A 558 28.53 26.93 11.90
CA ASP A 558 28.37 28.26 12.48
C ASP A 558 28.61 29.40 11.48
N ARG A 559 29.39 29.15 10.42
CA ARG A 559 29.76 30.14 9.39
C ARG A 559 28.95 30.01 8.11
N LEU A 560 28.02 29.06 8.05
CA LEU A 560 27.24 28.76 6.85
C LEU A 560 26.15 29.81 6.65
N THR A 561 26.16 30.53 5.52
CA THR A 561 25.11 31.49 5.19
C THR A 561 23.99 30.86 4.37
N SER A 562 22.79 31.47 4.41
CA SER A 562 21.64 31.05 3.60
C SER A 562 21.96 31.03 2.10
N GLU A 563 22.69 32.03 1.61
CA GLU A 563 23.09 32.13 0.21
C GLU A 563 24.04 31.00 -0.22
N GLN A 564 25.05 30.68 0.62
CA GLN A 564 25.98 29.57 0.35
C GLN A 564 25.24 28.22 0.28
N LEU A 565 24.28 28.00 1.17
CA LEU A 565 23.47 26.80 1.18
C LEU A 565 22.53 26.76 -0.05
N GLY A 566 21.90 27.88 -0.41
CA GLY A 566 21.06 28.01 -1.58
C GLY A 566 21.79 27.71 -2.89
N LYS A 567 23.02 28.24 -3.06
CA LYS A 567 23.89 27.92 -4.20
C LYS A 567 24.24 26.43 -4.25
N ALA A 568 24.63 25.85 -3.11
CA ALA A 568 24.98 24.42 -3.04
C ALA A 568 23.78 23.49 -3.34
N LEU A 569 22.57 23.87 -2.93
CA LEU A 569 21.33 23.16 -3.25
C LEU A 569 21.03 23.23 -4.75
N LEU A 570 21.07 24.43 -5.34
CA LEU A 570 20.83 24.62 -6.78
C LEU A 570 21.84 23.86 -7.63
N GLU A 571 23.13 23.87 -7.24
CA GLU A 571 24.16 23.07 -7.91
C GLU A 571 23.87 21.57 -7.82
N ASN A 572 23.49 21.07 -6.66
CA ASN A 572 23.13 19.65 -6.50
C ASN A 572 21.89 19.29 -7.31
N GLU A 573 20.89 20.17 -7.40
CA GLU A 573 19.71 19.97 -8.24
C GLU A 573 20.08 19.93 -9.73
N ARG A 574 20.88 20.88 -10.20
CA ARG A 574 21.39 20.89 -11.59
C ARG A 574 22.23 19.65 -11.91
N ARG A 575 23.01 19.12 -10.94
CA ARG A 575 23.71 17.84 -11.09
C ARG A 575 22.74 16.67 -11.21
N LEU A 576 21.70 16.63 -10.38
CA LEU A 576 20.67 15.58 -10.43
C LEU A 576 19.89 15.59 -11.75
N GLN A 577 19.69 16.78 -12.34
CA GLN A 577 19.08 16.96 -13.66
C GLN A 577 20.03 16.63 -14.82
N GLY A 578 21.29 16.27 -14.55
CA GLY A 578 22.30 16.01 -15.58
C GLY A 578 22.82 17.27 -16.29
N CYS A 579 22.44 18.47 -15.83
CA CYS A 579 22.86 19.76 -16.38
C CYS A 579 24.31 20.11 -16.01
N LEU A 580 24.89 19.42 -15.02
CA LEU A 580 26.28 19.60 -14.59
C LEU A 580 27.02 18.26 -14.50
N PRO A 581 28.28 18.18 -14.97
CA PRO A 581 29.09 16.97 -14.85
C PRO A 581 29.41 16.68 -13.38
N TRP A 582 29.60 15.40 -13.06
CA TRP A 582 30.09 14.98 -11.75
C TRP A 582 31.50 15.55 -11.52
N ARG A 583 31.70 16.30 -10.45
CA ARG A 583 33.02 16.75 -9.98
C ARG A 583 33.36 16.05 -8.67
N GLN A 584 34.65 15.86 -8.38
CA GLN A 584 35.09 15.54 -7.02
C GLN A 584 34.56 16.60 -6.06
N ALA A 585 34.00 16.14 -4.94
CA ALA A 585 33.27 16.99 -4.00
C ALA A 585 34.14 18.18 -3.56
N ASP A 586 33.67 19.37 -3.90
CA ASP A 586 34.26 20.61 -3.41
C ASP A 586 34.14 20.62 -1.88
N ASN A 587 35.23 20.92 -1.17
CA ASN A 587 35.35 20.69 0.27
C ASN A 587 34.63 21.77 1.10
N SER A 588 33.68 22.48 0.48
CA SER A 588 32.96 23.59 1.07
C SER A 588 32.10 23.13 2.25
N VAL A 589 31.97 24.01 3.23
CA VAL A 589 31.14 23.78 4.42
C VAL A 589 29.68 23.47 4.02
N ALA A 590 29.16 24.16 3.00
CA ALA A 590 27.82 23.93 2.47
C ALA A 590 27.63 22.50 1.93
N GLN A 591 28.59 21.98 1.17
CA GLN A 591 28.52 20.60 0.65
C GLN A 591 28.70 19.56 1.76
N LYS A 592 29.55 19.82 2.77
CA LYS A 592 29.66 18.97 3.97
C LYS A 592 28.34 18.92 4.76
N CYS A 593 27.67 20.07 4.90
CA CYS A 593 26.34 20.17 5.51
C CYS A 593 25.27 19.41 4.72
N LEU A 594 25.21 19.57 3.40
CA LEU A 594 24.26 18.79 2.58
C LEU A 594 24.54 17.29 2.66
N LYS A 595 25.81 16.88 2.77
CA LYS A 595 26.20 15.48 2.93
C LYS A 595 25.76 14.88 4.26
N THR A 596 25.79 15.62 5.37
CA THR A 596 25.26 15.12 6.65
C THR A 596 23.75 14.97 6.59
N VAL A 597 23.04 15.90 5.92
CA VAL A 597 21.60 15.74 5.68
C VAL A 597 21.32 14.53 4.80
N GLU A 598 22.08 14.30 3.73
CA GLU A 598 21.93 13.12 2.88
C GLU A 598 22.12 11.83 3.68
N ILE A 599 23.10 11.77 4.59
CA ILE A 599 23.36 10.61 5.44
C ILE A 599 22.15 10.30 6.33
N GLY A 600 21.65 11.27 7.10
CA GLY A 600 20.44 11.07 7.91
C GLY A 600 19.20 10.81 7.08
N SER A 601 19.19 11.31 5.83
CA SER A 601 18.11 11.07 4.88
C SER A 601 18.09 9.64 4.35
N ARG A 602 19.11 8.80 4.53
CA ARG A 602 19.09 7.42 3.99
C ARG A 602 18.15 6.47 4.75
N SER A 603 17.90 6.74 6.03
CA SER A 603 16.85 6.07 6.82
C SER A 603 15.44 6.57 6.53
N VAL A 604 15.30 7.56 5.66
CA VAL A 604 14.03 8.20 5.36
C VAL A 604 13.34 7.47 4.22
N TRP A 605 12.24 6.80 4.53
CA TRP A 605 11.36 6.21 3.51
C TRP A 605 10.90 7.28 2.52
N GLY A 606 11.04 6.96 1.22
CA GLY A 606 10.67 7.84 0.12
C GLY A 606 11.67 8.98 -0.16
N SER A 607 12.78 9.10 0.58
CA SER A 607 13.81 10.11 0.25
C SER A 607 14.55 9.80 -1.03
N ASN A 608 15.13 10.85 -1.63
CA ASN A 608 16.08 10.69 -2.73
C ASN A 608 17.32 9.86 -2.32
N ALA A 609 17.74 9.93 -1.07
CA ALA A 609 18.88 9.20 -0.55
C ALA A 609 18.60 7.69 -0.43
N GLU A 610 17.41 7.31 0.04
CA GLU A 610 16.94 5.91 0.02
C GLU A 610 16.82 5.39 -1.42
N ARG A 611 16.18 6.15 -2.32
CA ARG A 611 16.06 5.78 -3.75
C ARG A 611 17.43 5.54 -4.38
N SER A 612 18.41 6.39 -4.08
CA SER A 612 19.81 6.22 -4.52
C SER A 612 20.43 4.93 -3.95
N GLN A 613 20.20 4.62 -2.66
CA GLN A 613 20.66 3.37 -2.07
C GLN A 613 20.04 2.14 -2.75
N CYS A 614 18.74 2.16 -3.02
CA CYS A 614 18.04 1.08 -3.72
C CYS A 614 18.58 0.88 -5.15
N ARG A 615 18.89 1.97 -5.86
CA ARG A 615 19.54 1.91 -7.18
C ARG A 615 20.91 1.25 -7.11
N HIS A 616 21.74 1.59 -6.12
CA HIS A 616 23.03 0.93 -5.92
C HIS A 616 22.89 -0.57 -5.60
N LYS A 617 21.86 -0.97 -4.83
CA LYS A 617 21.57 -2.39 -4.60
C LYS A 617 21.20 -3.10 -5.91
N ALA A 618 20.35 -2.49 -6.74
CA ALA A 618 20.01 -3.05 -8.07
C ALA A 618 21.25 -3.23 -8.96
N PHE A 619 22.14 -2.22 -9.03
CA PHE A 619 23.40 -2.33 -9.77
C PHE A 619 24.34 -3.40 -9.22
N ALA A 620 24.37 -3.60 -7.89
CA ALA A 620 25.15 -4.68 -7.28
C ALA A 620 24.62 -6.07 -7.69
N TYR A 621 23.30 -6.23 -7.80
CA TYR A 621 22.69 -7.45 -8.34
C TYR A 621 23.09 -7.67 -9.80
N GLN A 622 22.99 -6.64 -10.63
CA GLN A 622 23.39 -6.72 -12.03
C GLN A 622 24.88 -7.06 -12.20
N THR A 623 25.75 -6.46 -11.38
CA THR A 623 27.20 -6.77 -11.36
C THR A 623 27.46 -8.23 -10.97
N ARG A 624 26.69 -8.78 -10.03
CA ARG A 624 26.87 -10.15 -9.53
C ARG A 624 26.27 -11.21 -10.43
N PHE A 625 25.09 -10.95 -10.99
CA PHE A 625 24.28 -11.96 -11.67
C PHE A 625 24.21 -11.78 -13.19
N GLY A 626 24.67 -10.64 -13.71
CA GLY A 626 24.59 -10.28 -15.13
C GLY A 626 23.35 -9.41 -15.42
N GLN A 627 22.94 -9.35 -16.68
CA GLN A 627 21.71 -8.71 -17.11
C GLN A 627 20.49 -9.50 -16.58
N PRO A 628 19.46 -8.82 -16.05
CA PRO A 628 18.19 -9.48 -15.70
C PRO A 628 17.52 -10.04 -16.97
N ALA A 629 16.80 -11.14 -16.82
CA ALA A 629 16.09 -11.79 -17.92
C ALA A 629 14.65 -11.27 -18.07
N LEU A 630 14.01 -10.89 -16.96
CA LEU A 630 12.65 -10.35 -16.96
C LEU A 630 12.56 -9.04 -16.17
N PHE A 631 11.72 -8.14 -16.64
CA PHE A 631 11.17 -7.05 -15.87
C PHE A 631 9.67 -7.26 -15.70
N VAL A 632 9.21 -7.38 -14.45
CA VAL A 632 7.81 -7.68 -14.13
C VAL A 632 7.24 -6.53 -13.32
N THR A 633 6.05 -6.07 -13.71
CA THR A 633 5.26 -5.12 -12.92
C THR A 633 3.95 -5.78 -12.53
N LEU A 634 3.60 -5.74 -11.24
CA LEU A 634 2.35 -6.29 -10.71
C LEU A 634 1.59 -5.21 -9.94
N THR A 635 0.34 -4.96 -10.34
CA THR A 635 -0.55 -3.98 -9.71
C THR A 635 -1.70 -4.73 -9.05
N ALA A 636 -1.51 -5.33 -7.87
CA ALA A 636 -2.57 -6.13 -7.24
C ALA A 636 -3.85 -5.30 -7.04
N ASN A 637 -5.01 -5.95 -7.23
CA ASN A 637 -6.31 -5.31 -7.05
C ASN A 637 -6.65 -5.19 -5.55
N SER A 638 -6.11 -4.16 -4.90
CA SER A 638 -6.30 -3.88 -3.47
C SER A 638 -7.24 -2.71 -3.19
N ASP A 639 -7.87 -2.13 -4.22
CA ASP A 639 -8.82 -1.01 -4.13
C ASP A 639 -10.22 -1.31 -4.68
N ASN A 640 -10.39 -2.46 -5.36
CA ASN A 640 -11.65 -2.91 -5.92
C ASN A 640 -11.84 -4.43 -5.68
N SER A 641 -11.89 -4.86 -4.41
CA SER A 641 -11.92 -6.27 -4.01
C SER A 641 -12.94 -6.58 -2.91
N LEU A 642 -13.69 -7.69 -3.05
CA LEU A 642 -14.57 -8.21 -2.00
C LEU A 642 -13.80 -8.66 -0.76
N VAL A 643 -12.55 -9.09 -0.91
CA VAL A 643 -11.69 -9.46 0.22
C VAL A 643 -11.45 -8.23 1.10
N LEU A 644 -11.14 -7.09 0.49
CA LEU A 644 -10.96 -5.85 1.22
C LEU A 644 -12.26 -5.42 1.89
N ALA A 645 -13.40 -5.52 1.19
CA ALA A 645 -14.70 -5.19 1.77
C ALA A 645 -15.06 -6.04 2.99
N HIS A 646 -14.65 -7.32 2.99
CA HIS A 646 -14.75 -8.18 4.16
C HIS A 646 -13.80 -7.75 5.29
N TYR A 647 -12.53 -7.48 4.98
CA TYR A 647 -11.55 -7.01 5.99
C TYR A 647 -11.95 -5.69 6.65
N THR A 648 -12.71 -4.85 5.95
CA THR A 648 -13.19 -3.56 6.45
C THR A 648 -14.61 -3.62 7.02
N GLU A 649 -15.17 -4.81 7.23
CA GLU A 649 -16.52 -5.03 7.79
C GLU A 649 -17.66 -4.38 6.98
N VAL A 650 -17.41 -3.98 5.72
CA VAL A 650 -18.44 -3.50 4.78
C VAL A 650 -19.35 -4.66 4.37
N LEU A 651 -18.79 -5.86 4.32
CA LEU A 651 -19.53 -7.11 4.15
C LEU A 651 -19.66 -7.83 5.49
N SER A 652 -20.90 -8.12 5.88
CA SER A 652 -21.20 -8.92 7.07
C SER A 652 -21.28 -10.40 6.69
N VAL A 653 -20.10 -11.01 6.51
CA VAL A 653 -19.96 -12.46 6.32
C VAL A 653 -19.03 -13.04 7.38
N ASP A 654 -19.30 -14.27 7.81
CA ASP A 654 -18.50 -14.95 8.85
C ASP A 654 -17.11 -15.37 8.34
N SER A 655 -16.99 -15.66 7.05
CA SER A 655 -15.76 -16.09 6.41
C SER A 655 -15.74 -15.72 4.93
N LEU A 656 -14.54 -15.62 4.35
CA LEU A 656 -14.38 -15.39 2.92
C LEU A 656 -15.01 -16.49 2.04
N PHE A 657 -15.24 -17.69 2.59
CA PHE A 657 -15.96 -18.76 1.90
C PHE A 657 -17.43 -18.43 1.61
N ASP A 658 -18.03 -17.50 2.36
CA ASP A 658 -19.45 -17.09 2.24
C ASP A 658 -19.63 -15.85 1.33
N LEU A 659 -18.55 -15.32 0.74
CA LEU A 659 -18.59 -14.05 -0.01
C LEU A 659 -19.56 -14.03 -1.20
N LEU A 660 -19.75 -15.17 -1.87
CA LEU A 660 -20.62 -15.25 -3.04
C LEU A 660 -22.11 -15.12 -2.67
N GLU A 661 -22.47 -15.36 -1.41
CA GLU A 661 -23.84 -15.19 -0.90
C GLU A 661 -24.08 -13.76 -0.40
N ALA A 662 -23.02 -12.95 -0.28
CA ALA A 662 -23.12 -11.60 0.21
C ALA A 662 -23.76 -10.65 -0.82
N ARG A 663 -24.35 -9.55 -0.32
CA ARG A 663 -24.73 -8.42 -1.17
C ARG A 663 -23.51 -7.89 -1.90
N LEU A 664 -23.62 -7.67 -3.21
CA LEU A 664 -22.57 -6.98 -3.96
C LEU A 664 -22.42 -5.53 -3.48
N PRO A 665 -21.24 -5.14 -2.97
CA PRO A 665 -20.96 -3.75 -2.64
C PRO A 665 -20.99 -2.89 -3.89
N THR A 666 -21.41 -1.65 -3.73
CA THR A 666 -21.27 -0.63 -4.76
C THR A 666 -19.79 -0.27 -4.94
N LYS A 667 -19.42 0.23 -6.13
CA LYS A 667 -18.07 0.76 -6.40
C LYS A 667 -17.64 1.86 -5.41
N ALA A 668 -18.61 2.61 -4.86
CA ALA A 668 -18.37 3.62 -3.84
C ALA A 668 -17.98 2.99 -2.49
N GLU A 669 -18.70 1.96 -2.06
CA GLU A 669 -18.40 1.20 -0.83
C GLU A 669 -17.01 0.54 -0.90
N LEU A 670 -16.65 -0.09 -2.03
CA LEU A 670 -15.32 -0.69 -2.22
C LEU A 670 -14.19 0.34 -2.15
N ARG A 671 -14.40 1.52 -2.75
CA ARG A 671 -13.41 2.60 -2.71
C ARG A 671 -13.30 3.25 -1.35
N GLY A 672 -14.42 3.43 -0.64
CA GLY A 672 -14.44 3.88 0.75
C GLY A 672 -13.64 2.93 1.63
N ALA A 673 -13.94 1.62 1.54
CA ALA A 673 -13.20 0.57 2.23
C ALA A 673 -11.69 0.67 2.02
N SER A 674 -11.23 0.83 0.78
CA SER A 674 -9.79 0.94 0.49
C SER A 674 -9.13 2.22 0.99
N ARG A 675 -9.82 3.36 0.93
CA ARG A 675 -9.22 4.68 1.23
C ARG A 675 -9.25 5.02 2.71
N GLU A 676 -10.23 4.47 3.43
CA GLU A 676 -10.37 4.70 4.87
C GLU A 676 -9.47 3.75 5.68
N ASN A 677 -8.97 2.67 5.05
CA ASN A 677 -8.26 1.58 5.72
C ASN A 677 -6.98 1.21 4.98
N ASP A 678 -6.02 2.15 4.98
CA ASP A 678 -4.74 2.02 4.30
C ASP A 678 -3.95 0.79 4.77
N CYS A 679 -4.02 0.42 6.06
CA CYS A 679 -3.29 -0.76 6.54
C CYS A 679 -3.91 -2.04 5.99
N ALA A 680 -5.24 -2.16 5.92
CA ALA A 680 -5.90 -3.32 5.33
C ALA A 680 -5.53 -3.48 3.84
N SER A 681 -5.54 -2.39 3.07
CA SER A 681 -5.11 -2.42 1.65
C SER A 681 -3.63 -2.81 1.52
N ALA A 682 -2.74 -2.27 2.37
CA ALA A 682 -1.32 -2.62 2.38
C ALA A 682 -1.07 -4.08 2.79
N ARG A 683 -1.81 -4.62 3.78
CA ARG A 683 -1.74 -6.05 4.15
C ARG A 683 -2.14 -6.93 2.98
N LEU A 684 -3.28 -6.66 2.36
CA LEU A 684 -3.77 -7.42 1.22
C LEU A 684 -2.76 -7.38 0.07
N PHE A 685 -2.21 -6.20 -0.27
CA PHE A 685 -1.16 -6.05 -1.27
C PHE A 685 0.08 -6.90 -0.95
N MET A 686 0.57 -6.84 0.30
CA MET A 686 1.73 -7.63 0.70
C MET A 686 1.46 -9.14 0.67
N THR A 687 0.23 -9.58 0.99
CA THR A 687 -0.17 -11.00 0.84
C THR A 687 -0.13 -11.44 -0.62
N HIS A 688 -0.55 -10.59 -1.56
CA HIS A 688 -0.40 -10.86 -3.00
C HIS A 688 1.08 -10.97 -3.40
N VAL A 689 1.92 -10.03 -2.96
CA VAL A 689 3.37 -10.06 -3.24
C VAL A 689 4.02 -11.32 -2.65
N ASP A 690 3.64 -11.74 -1.46
CA ASP A 690 4.14 -12.96 -0.82
C ASP A 690 3.69 -14.22 -1.57
N ALA A 691 2.45 -14.27 -2.05
CA ALA A 691 1.96 -15.35 -2.91
C ALA A 691 2.73 -15.40 -4.24
N PHE A 692 3.00 -14.25 -4.86
CA PHE A 692 3.84 -14.15 -6.06
C PHE A 692 5.25 -14.67 -5.81
N ASN A 693 5.92 -14.20 -4.76
CA ASN A 693 7.27 -14.65 -4.40
C ASN A 693 7.30 -16.16 -4.13
N ARG A 694 6.31 -16.67 -3.38
CA ARG A 694 6.24 -18.08 -2.99
C ARG A 694 6.00 -18.99 -4.18
N HIS A 695 5.01 -18.69 -5.01
CA HIS A 695 4.52 -19.59 -6.05
C HIS A 695 5.01 -19.24 -7.46
N ALA A 696 5.09 -17.95 -7.82
CA ALA A 696 5.61 -17.54 -9.12
C ALA A 696 7.15 -17.57 -9.17
N LEU A 697 7.83 -17.16 -8.10
CA LEU A 697 9.31 -17.14 -8.02
C LEU A 697 9.93 -18.34 -7.30
N ARG A 698 9.13 -19.19 -6.63
CA ARG A 698 9.59 -20.36 -5.86
C ARG A 698 10.45 -19.99 -4.64
N ILE A 699 10.22 -18.85 -4.01
CA ILE A 699 11.00 -18.38 -2.86
C ILE A 699 10.06 -18.14 -1.71
N ASP A 700 10.24 -18.87 -0.61
CA ASP A 700 9.47 -18.60 0.60
C ASP A 700 9.88 -17.23 1.17
N PRO A 701 8.98 -16.24 1.23
CA PRO A 701 9.30 -14.88 1.69
C PRO A 701 9.91 -14.84 3.10
N ARG A 702 9.54 -15.82 3.94
CA ARG A 702 10.00 -15.90 5.34
C ARG A 702 11.40 -16.47 5.47
N THR A 703 11.62 -17.67 4.94
CA THR A 703 12.92 -18.34 5.07
C THR A 703 13.94 -17.87 4.03
N ARG A 704 13.48 -17.19 2.96
CA ARG A 704 14.25 -16.81 1.77
C ARG A 704 14.92 -18.01 1.09
N LYS A 705 14.37 -19.21 1.30
CA LYS A 705 14.84 -20.45 0.70
C LYS A 705 13.99 -20.80 -0.51
N LYS A 706 14.61 -21.50 -1.46
CA LYS A 706 13.91 -22.09 -2.60
C LYS A 706 13.01 -23.23 -2.15
N LEU A 707 11.80 -23.30 -2.69
CA LEU A 707 10.89 -24.43 -2.49
C LEU A 707 11.27 -25.62 -3.39
N SER A 708 10.61 -26.78 -3.30
CA SER A 708 10.98 -27.98 -4.06
C SER A 708 10.44 -28.01 -5.50
N TYR A 709 9.25 -27.45 -5.73
CA TYR A 709 8.55 -27.40 -7.04
C TYR A 709 9.08 -26.28 -7.96
N ARG A 710 8.68 -26.21 -9.24
CA ARG A 710 9.06 -25.09 -10.16
C ARG A 710 8.08 -23.93 -10.06
N GLY A 711 8.57 -22.69 -10.19
CA GLY A 711 7.74 -21.49 -10.13
C GLY A 711 7.25 -21.07 -11.51
N LEU A 712 6.14 -20.33 -11.58
CA LEU A 712 5.47 -19.89 -12.81
C LEU A 712 6.41 -19.30 -13.88
N LEU A 713 7.43 -18.55 -13.46
CA LEU A 713 8.35 -17.86 -14.38
C LEU A 713 9.62 -18.65 -14.72
N GLY A 714 9.74 -19.92 -14.29
CA GLY A 714 10.90 -20.78 -14.53
C GLY A 714 11.85 -20.91 -13.33
N ASP A 715 13.11 -21.28 -13.58
CA ASP A 715 14.10 -21.44 -12.49
C ASP A 715 14.80 -20.11 -12.18
N ILE A 716 14.37 -19.47 -11.09
CA ILE A 716 14.87 -18.17 -10.67
C ILE A 716 16.25 -18.29 -10.03
N LYS A 717 17.25 -17.56 -10.56
CA LYS A 717 18.59 -17.41 -9.99
C LYS A 717 18.61 -16.34 -8.89
N ALA A 718 17.98 -15.20 -9.14
CA ALA A 718 17.86 -14.06 -8.21
C ALA A 718 16.69 -13.16 -8.61
N TYR A 719 16.21 -12.33 -7.69
CA TYR A 719 15.25 -11.27 -7.97
C TYR A 719 15.54 -10.02 -7.13
N PHE A 720 15.11 -8.85 -7.61
CA PHE A 720 15.15 -7.59 -6.88
C PHE A 720 13.84 -6.85 -7.13
N GLY A 721 13.11 -6.49 -6.07
CA GLY A 721 11.79 -5.86 -6.15
C GLY A 721 11.73 -4.54 -5.41
N MET A 722 10.98 -3.57 -5.95
CA MET A 722 10.68 -2.28 -5.32
C MET A 722 9.19 -1.97 -5.42
N VAL A 723 8.58 -1.59 -4.29
CA VAL A 723 7.19 -1.15 -4.22
C VAL A 723 7.14 0.35 -4.46
N GLU A 724 6.21 0.79 -5.29
CA GLU A 724 5.93 2.19 -5.58
C GLU A 724 4.43 2.46 -5.44
N SER A 725 4.09 3.65 -4.96
CA SER A 725 2.71 4.13 -5.02
C SER A 725 2.38 4.50 -6.45
N GLN A 726 1.41 3.83 -7.04
CA GLN A 726 0.82 4.30 -8.28
C GLN A 726 0.17 5.64 -8.08
N GLY A 727 -0.14 6.26 -9.22
CA GLY A 727 -0.85 7.49 -9.19
C GLY A 727 -2.09 7.39 -8.31
N ARG A 728 -2.95 6.38 -8.46
CA ARG A 728 -4.22 6.26 -7.72
C ARG A 728 -4.09 6.14 -6.19
N GLY A 729 -2.88 6.04 -5.64
CA GLY A 729 -2.64 5.75 -4.22
C GLY A 729 -2.58 4.26 -3.91
N THR A 730 -2.82 3.41 -4.90
CA THR A 730 -2.60 1.97 -4.81
C THR A 730 -1.12 1.63 -4.88
N LEU A 731 -0.76 0.47 -4.33
CA LEU A 731 0.61 -0.02 -4.41
C LEU A 731 0.79 -0.90 -5.64
N HIS A 732 1.97 -0.82 -6.23
CA HIS A 732 2.43 -1.77 -7.24
C HIS A 732 3.90 -2.08 -7.04
N ILE A 733 4.35 -3.20 -7.60
CA ILE A 733 5.73 -3.67 -7.45
C ILE A 733 6.38 -3.83 -8.82
N HIS A 734 7.61 -3.33 -8.92
CA HIS A 734 8.52 -3.59 -10.03
C HIS A 734 9.57 -4.61 -9.61
N LEU A 735 9.80 -5.62 -10.45
CA LEU A 735 10.71 -6.74 -10.18
C LEU A 735 11.68 -6.92 -11.35
N LEU A 736 12.98 -6.98 -11.04
CA LEU A 736 14.01 -7.50 -11.91
C LEU A 736 14.27 -8.96 -11.54
N ILE A 737 14.24 -9.86 -12.52
CA ILE A 737 14.37 -11.30 -12.29
C ILE A 737 15.49 -11.86 -13.17
N TRP A 738 16.39 -12.63 -12.55
CA TRP A 738 17.44 -13.39 -13.21
C TRP A 738 17.06 -14.86 -13.25
N LEU A 739 17.07 -15.46 -14.44
CA LEU A 739 16.82 -16.89 -14.64
C LEU A 739 18.12 -17.69 -14.62
N LYS A 740 18.05 -18.98 -14.32
CA LYS A 740 19.14 -19.91 -14.60
C LYS A 740 19.24 -20.20 -16.10
N HIS A 741 20.40 -20.71 -16.50
CA HIS A 741 20.69 -21.10 -17.90
C HIS A 741 20.45 -19.97 -18.91
N CYS A 742 20.64 -18.73 -18.46
CA CYS A 742 20.44 -17.52 -19.24
C CYS A 742 21.80 -16.85 -19.53
N PRO A 743 22.04 -16.33 -20.75
CA PRO A 743 23.27 -15.61 -21.06
C PRO A 743 23.47 -14.40 -20.15
N PRO A 744 24.70 -14.14 -19.65
CA PRO A 744 24.93 -13.13 -18.62
C PRO A 744 24.85 -11.67 -19.12
N ASN A 745 24.95 -11.42 -20.43
CA ASN A 745 24.92 -10.08 -21.03
C ASN A 745 24.64 -10.15 -22.53
N SER A 746 24.36 -8.99 -23.13
CA SER A 746 24.14 -8.83 -24.57
C SER A 746 25.29 -9.38 -25.43
N THR A 747 26.55 -9.23 -25.03
CA THR A 747 27.70 -9.79 -25.77
C THR A 747 27.65 -11.32 -25.84
N ALA A 748 27.27 -12.00 -24.76
CA ALA A 748 27.10 -13.45 -24.73
C ALA A 748 25.93 -13.89 -25.61
N VAL A 749 24.83 -13.14 -25.61
CA VAL A 749 23.70 -13.37 -26.54
C VAL A 749 24.17 -13.26 -27.98
N MET A 750 24.88 -12.19 -28.35
CA MET A 750 25.41 -12.01 -29.71
C MET A 750 26.36 -13.13 -30.13
N LYS A 751 27.18 -13.65 -29.19
CA LYS A 751 28.06 -14.79 -29.46
C LYS A 751 27.28 -16.07 -29.76
N ILE A 752 26.16 -16.31 -29.06
CA ILE A 752 25.29 -17.47 -29.33
C ILE A 752 24.57 -17.29 -30.67
N LEU A 753 24.10 -16.07 -30.96
CA LEU A 753 23.48 -15.73 -32.25
C LEU A 753 24.47 -15.86 -33.42
N GLY A 754 25.78 -15.78 -33.20
CA GLY A 754 26.80 -16.06 -34.21
C GLY A 754 27.27 -17.52 -34.25
N SER A 755 26.62 -18.44 -33.54
CA SER A 755 27.03 -19.85 -33.42
C SER A 755 26.06 -20.79 -34.15
N PRO A 756 26.43 -22.06 -34.41
CA PRO A 756 25.52 -23.05 -34.99
C PRO A 756 24.26 -23.34 -34.16
N GLN A 757 24.22 -22.88 -32.89
CA GLN A 757 23.09 -23.05 -31.98
C GLN A 757 22.08 -21.90 -32.05
N GLU A 758 22.27 -20.94 -32.96
CA GLU A 758 21.43 -19.75 -33.12
C GLU A 758 19.93 -20.09 -33.20
N ASN A 759 19.55 -20.96 -34.15
CA ASN A 759 18.13 -21.28 -34.39
C ASN A 759 17.50 -21.95 -33.16
N VAL A 760 18.20 -22.91 -32.55
CA VAL A 760 17.73 -23.59 -31.34
C VAL A 760 17.57 -22.62 -30.18
N PHE A 761 18.49 -21.65 -30.03
CA PHE A 761 18.38 -20.64 -28.99
C PHE A 761 17.21 -19.67 -29.25
N ARG A 762 17.05 -19.19 -30.49
CA ARG A 762 15.93 -18.33 -30.90
C ARG A 762 14.58 -18.99 -30.65
N GLU A 763 14.42 -20.24 -31.06
CA GLU A 763 13.19 -21.03 -30.85
C GLU A 763 12.89 -21.22 -29.36
N ARG A 764 13.89 -21.56 -28.54
CA ARG A 764 13.70 -21.73 -27.09
C ARG A 764 13.31 -20.44 -26.37
N VAL A 765 13.92 -19.31 -26.74
CA VAL A 765 13.57 -18.00 -26.15
C VAL A 765 12.16 -17.58 -26.60
N ALA A 766 11.80 -17.79 -27.86
CA ALA A 766 10.47 -17.50 -28.38
C ALA A 766 9.39 -18.37 -27.71
N SER A 767 9.62 -19.69 -27.61
CA SER A 767 8.72 -20.65 -26.93
C SER A 767 8.51 -20.26 -25.47
N TYR A 768 9.59 -19.95 -24.76
CA TYR A 768 9.48 -19.49 -23.38
C TYR A 768 8.71 -18.17 -23.26
N ALA A 769 8.95 -17.19 -24.13
CA ALA A 769 8.22 -15.92 -24.10
C ALA A 769 6.72 -16.13 -24.33
N ASP A 770 6.33 -16.97 -25.30
CA ASP A 770 4.94 -17.38 -25.54
C ASP A 770 4.33 -18.14 -24.35
N SER A 771 5.16 -18.86 -23.60
CA SER A 771 4.70 -19.62 -22.43
C SER A 771 4.30 -18.72 -21.25
N ILE A 772 4.88 -17.53 -21.13
CA ILE A 772 4.66 -16.63 -19.99
C ILE A 772 3.92 -15.34 -20.34
N VAL A 773 3.93 -14.88 -21.61
CA VAL A 773 3.22 -13.66 -22.05
C VAL A 773 2.38 -13.95 -23.29
N ARG A 774 1.12 -13.53 -23.28
CA ARG A 774 0.17 -13.58 -24.39
C ARG A 774 -0.34 -12.19 -24.72
N ASN A 775 -0.56 -11.89 -26.00
CA ASN A 775 -1.34 -10.72 -26.44
C ASN A 775 -2.72 -11.09 -26.99
N ASP A 776 -2.99 -12.38 -27.16
CA ASP A 776 -4.26 -12.88 -27.67
C ASP A 776 -5.14 -13.37 -26.51
N LEU A 777 -6.45 -13.14 -26.60
CA LEU A 777 -7.39 -13.65 -25.62
C LEU A 777 -7.47 -15.19 -25.71
N PRO A 778 -7.73 -15.89 -24.60
CA PRO A 778 -7.87 -17.34 -24.61
C PRO A 778 -9.15 -17.82 -25.34
N ILE A 779 -10.09 -16.94 -25.64
CA ILE A 779 -11.23 -17.24 -26.53
C ILE A 779 -10.82 -16.92 -27.97
N SER A 780 -10.91 -17.91 -28.86
CA SER A 780 -10.56 -17.72 -30.28
C SER A 780 -11.56 -16.84 -31.02
N LEU A 781 -11.02 -15.90 -31.80
CA LEU A 781 -11.78 -15.09 -32.77
C LEU A 781 -12.21 -15.89 -34.01
N ASP A 782 -11.77 -17.14 -34.20
CA ASP A 782 -12.15 -17.99 -35.34
C ASP A 782 -13.68 -18.20 -35.42
N ASN A 783 -14.35 -18.15 -34.27
CA ASN A 783 -15.81 -18.26 -34.13
C ASN A 783 -16.55 -16.95 -34.44
N TYR A 784 -15.84 -15.89 -34.79
CA TYR A 784 -16.44 -14.63 -35.21
C TYR A 784 -17.04 -14.77 -36.62
N ASN A 785 -18.27 -14.28 -36.75
CA ASN A 785 -18.94 -14.14 -38.04
C ASN A 785 -19.19 -12.65 -38.25
N CYS A 786 -18.90 -12.15 -39.45
CA CYS A 786 -19.12 -10.76 -39.83
C CYS A 786 -20.54 -10.33 -39.46
N SER A 787 -20.66 -9.34 -38.57
CA SER A 787 -21.96 -8.91 -38.07
C SER A 787 -22.85 -8.26 -39.14
N SER A 788 -22.31 -7.97 -40.33
CA SER A 788 -23.07 -7.42 -41.47
C SER A 788 -23.53 -8.45 -42.50
N CYS A 789 -22.76 -9.53 -42.74
CA CYS A 789 -23.06 -10.49 -43.82
C CYS A 789 -22.89 -11.97 -43.45
N GLY A 790 -22.52 -12.27 -42.20
CA GLY A 790 -22.35 -13.62 -41.68
C GLY A 790 -21.12 -14.38 -42.19
N ALA A 791 -20.21 -13.75 -42.95
CA ALA A 791 -18.97 -14.39 -43.40
C ALA A 791 -18.07 -14.80 -42.23
N SER A 792 -17.37 -15.93 -42.35
CA SER A 792 -16.46 -16.47 -41.33
C SER A 792 -15.21 -15.60 -41.11
N HIS A 793 -14.51 -15.84 -40.00
CA HIS A 793 -13.26 -15.18 -39.62
C HIS A 793 -12.19 -15.17 -40.73
N GLU A 794 -12.06 -16.26 -41.50
CA GLU A 794 -11.08 -16.39 -42.60
C GLU A 794 -11.22 -15.30 -43.68
N ARG A 795 -12.40 -14.67 -43.79
CA ARG A 795 -12.67 -13.59 -44.73
C ARG A 795 -12.31 -12.21 -44.16
N LEU A 796 -11.78 -12.11 -42.95
CA LEU A 796 -11.36 -10.85 -42.35
C LEU A 796 -9.97 -10.44 -42.84
N ILE A 797 -9.83 -9.16 -43.16
CA ILE A 797 -8.60 -8.57 -43.68
C ILE A 797 -8.21 -7.43 -42.76
N GLY A 798 -6.98 -7.46 -42.24
CA GLY A 798 -6.43 -6.37 -41.45
C GLY A 798 -6.19 -5.12 -42.31
N LEU A 799 -6.59 -3.97 -41.79
CA LEU A 799 -6.34 -2.67 -42.39
C LEU A 799 -5.02 -2.09 -41.87
N GLN A 800 -4.44 -1.17 -42.64
CA GLN A 800 -3.28 -0.41 -42.18
C GLN A 800 -3.68 0.49 -41.00
N ILE A 801 -2.90 0.44 -39.91
CA ILE A 801 -3.14 1.26 -38.73
C ILE A 801 -2.99 2.74 -39.11
N PRO A 802 -4.07 3.56 -39.04
CA PRO A 802 -3.97 4.97 -39.34
C PRO A 802 -3.09 5.67 -38.30
N GLU A 803 -2.22 6.59 -38.74
CA GLU A 803 -1.34 7.32 -37.82
C GLU A 803 -2.12 8.10 -36.74
N GLN A 804 -3.31 8.60 -37.10
CA GLN A 804 -4.20 9.30 -36.19
C GLN A 804 -4.72 8.40 -35.04
N ALA A 805 -4.78 7.08 -35.23
CA ALA A 805 -5.23 6.14 -34.20
C ALA A 805 -4.24 6.04 -33.01
N ARG A 806 -3.03 6.60 -33.15
CA ARG A 806 -2.03 6.69 -32.08
C ARG A 806 -2.02 8.04 -31.35
N LYS A 807 -2.90 8.96 -31.73
CA LYS A 807 -2.98 10.32 -31.18
C LYS A 807 -4.22 10.46 -30.30
N ASP A 808 -4.28 11.52 -29.52
CA ASP A 808 -5.46 11.84 -28.70
C ASP A 808 -6.68 12.07 -29.62
N PRO A 809 -7.75 11.26 -29.50
CA PRO A 809 -8.94 11.43 -30.33
C PRO A 809 -9.76 12.66 -29.94
N THR A 810 -9.54 13.24 -28.75
CA THR A 810 -10.29 14.40 -28.23
C THR A 810 -9.72 15.74 -28.67
N GLU A 811 -8.43 15.81 -29.03
CA GLU A 811 -7.74 17.04 -29.43
C GLU A 811 -8.34 17.71 -30.68
N ARG A 812 -9.03 16.95 -31.52
CA ARG A 812 -9.75 17.45 -32.71
C ARG A 812 -11.11 18.08 -32.38
N SER A 813 -11.76 17.66 -31.29
CA SER A 813 -13.08 18.17 -30.90
C SER A 813 -13.01 19.61 -30.37
N THR A 814 -11.88 20.03 -29.81
CA THR A 814 -11.70 21.37 -29.22
C THR A 814 -11.25 22.42 -30.25
N LYS A 815 -10.53 22.00 -31.30
CA LYS A 815 -9.94 22.91 -32.30
C LYS A 815 -10.82 23.15 -33.53
N THR A 816 -11.76 22.26 -33.84
CA THR A 816 -12.67 22.40 -34.99
C THR A 816 -14.11 22.14 -34.54
N ARG A 817 -15.05 23.04 -34.89
CA ARG A 817 -16.51 22.84 -34.74
C ARG A 817 -17.03 21.72 -35.67
N CYS A 818 -16.37 20.55 -35.70
CA CYS A 818 -16.79 19.41 -36.48
C CYS A 818 -17.92 18.70 -35.72
N ARG A 819 -19.07 18.49 -36.37
CA ARG A 819 -20.25 17.83 -35.79
C ARG A 819 -20.10 16.31 -35.62
N CYS A 820 -19.00 15.70 -36.06
CA CYS A 820 -18.78 14.26 -35.99
C CYS A 820 -18.08 13.88 -34.68
N ARG A 821 -18.71 13.04 -33.85
CA ARG A 821 -18.09 12.49 -32.65
C ARG A 821 -16.94 11.55 -33.06
N PRO A 822 -15.77 11.59 -32.38
CA PRO A 822 -14.73 10.59 -32.58
C PRO A 822 -15.30 9.18 -32.35
N ALA A 823 -14.86 8.22 -33.14
CA ALA A 823 -15.21 6.81 -33.00
C ALA A 823 -13.95 5.94 -33.02
N GLU A 824 -14.08 4.72 -32.56
CA GLU A 824 -13.02 3.72 -32.60
C GLU A 824 -12.42 3.57 -34.01
N PRO A 825 -11.10 3.38 -34.13
CA PRO A 825 -10.47 3.20 -35.42
C PRO A 825 -10.89 1.86 -36.06
N ALA A 826 -11.36 1.91 -37.30
CA ALA A 826 -11.50 0.73 -38.14
C ALA A 826 -10.14 0.11 -38.45
N LEU A 827 -9.91 -1.11 -37.95
CA LEU A 827 -8.66 -1.86 -38.12
C LEU A 827 -8.87 -3.18 -38.87
N VAL A 828 -10.12 -3.59 -39.10
CA VAL A 828 -10.47 -4.84 -39.80
C VAL A 828 -11.55 -4.57 -40.84
N SER A 829 -11.50 -5.26 -41.98
CA SER A 829 -12.56 -5.25 -42.99
C SER A 829 -12.98 -6.67 -43.38
N CYS A 830 -14.26 -6.86 -43.71
CA CYS A 830 -14.75 -8.11 -44.26
C CYS A 830 -14.51 -8.19 -45.76
N GLY A 831 -13.73 -9.17 -46.23
CA GLY A 831 -13.46 -9.43 -47.64
C GLY A 831 -14.66 -9.88 -48.47
N ARG A 832 -15.85 -10.09 -47.87
CA ARG A 832 -17.10 -10.38 -48.60
C ARG A 832 -17.97 -9.15 -48.83
N CYS A 833 -18.23 -8.35 -47.78
CA CYS A 833 -19.16 -7.22 -47.84
C CYS A 833 -18.49 -5.86 -47.64
N CYS A 834 -17.17 -5.84 -47.47
CA CYS A 834 -16.33 -4.64 -47.25
C CYS A 834 -16.67 -3.82 -46.00
N ALA A 835 -17.57 -4.30 -45.12
CA ALA A 835 -17.85 -3.66 -43.85
C ALA A 835 -16.58 -3.56 -43.01
N GLN A 836 -16.41 -2.43 -42.31
CA GLN A 836 -15.23 -2.12 -41.50
C GLN A 836 -15.57 -2.16 -40.01
N PHE A 837 -14.64 -2.66 -39.21
CA PHE A 837 -14.82 -2.91 -37.79
C PHE A 837 -13.60 -2.46 -36.99
N SER A 838 -13.82 -2.02 -35.76
CA SER A 838 -12.77 -1.86 -34.75
C SER A 838 -12.36 -3.21 -34.17
N SER A 839 -11.16 -3.27 -33.60
CA SER A 839 -10.67 -4.45 -32.86
C SER A 839 -11.56 -4.79 -31.67
N GLN A 840 -12.04 -3.76 -30.97
CA GLN A 840 -12.94 -3.83 -29.84
C GLN A 840 -14.26 -4.52 -30.23
N HIS A 841 -14.84 -4.17 -31.38
CA HIS A 841 -16.07 -4.80 -31.88
C HIS A 841 -15.93 -6.32 -32.03
N LEU A 842 -14.79 -6.79 -32.54
CA LEU A 842 -14.49 -8.21 -32.71
C LEU A 842 -14.37 -8.93 -31.36
N ILE A 843 -13.63 -8.33 -30.42
CA ILE A 843 -13.46 -8.85 -29.05
C ILE A 843 -14.81 -8.92 -28.34
N HIS A 844 -15.57 -7.82 -28.33
CA HIS A 844 -16.88 -7.74 -27.68
C HIS A 844 -17.86 -8.75 -28.26
N ASN A 845 -17.92 -8.92 -29.59
CA ASN A 845 -18.79 -9.91 -30.21
C ASN A 845 -18.43 -11.34 -29.78
N THR A 846 -17.14 -11.64 -29.73
CA THR A 846 -16.65 -12.97 -29.36
C THR A 846 -16.88 -13.25 -27.88
N LEU A 847 -16.68 -12.26 -27.00
CA LEU A 847 -17.04 -12.35 -25.59
C LEU A 847 -18.54 -12.57 -25.40
N LEU A 848 -19.40 -11.83 -26.11
CA LEU A 848 -20.85 -12.00 -26.02
C LEU A 848 -21.29 -13.41 -26.45
N LYS A 849 -20.70 -13.97 -27.50
CA LYS A 849 -20.94 -15.35 -27.93
C LYS A 849 -20.47 -16.40 -26.91
N ALA A 850 -19.38 -16.12 -26.21
CA ALA A 850 -18.84 -16.98 -25.17
C ALA A 850 -19.43 -16.70 -23.78
N ARG A 851 -20.35 -15.72 -23.66
CA ARG A 851 -20.92 -15.27 -22.41
C ARG A 851 -21.72 -16.41 -21.76
N PRO A 852 -21.51 -16.68 -20.46
CA PRO A 852 -22.37 -17.56 -19.68
C PRO A 852 -23.83 -17.10 -19.62
N GLU A 853 -24.77 -18.04 -19.53
CA GLU A 853 -26.18 -17.72 -19.20
C GLU A 853 -26.36 -17.39 -17.70
N CYS A 854 -25.50 -17.93 -16.84
CA CYS A 854 -25.46 -17.63 -15.40
C CYS A 854 -24.01 -17.70 -14.89
N TRP A 855 -23.73 -17.13 -13.71
CA TRP A 855 -22.41 -17.23 -13.06
C TRP A 855 -22.54 -17.19 -11.52
N PRO A 856 -21.72 -17.93 -10.76
CA PRO A 856 -20.71 -18.92 -11.20
C PRO A 856 -21.34 -20.13 -11.90
N ILE A 857 -20.60 -20.82 -12.77
CA ILE A 857 -21.05 -22.08 -13.39
C ILE A 857 -20.29 -23.24 -12.77
N TRP A 858 -21.00 -24.00 -11.98
CA TRP A 858 -20.58 -25.29 -11.47
C TRP A 858 -20.89 -26.27 -12.59
N ARG A 859 -19.85 -26.84 -13.22
CA ARG A 859 -20.04 -27.76 -14.36
C ARG A 859 -20.91 -28.95 -13.97
N GLN A 860 -20.81 -29.37 -12.71
CA GLN A 860 -21.58 -30.41 -12.03
C GLN A 860 -21.66 -30.03 -10.55
N PRO A 861 -22.72 -30.44 -9.82
CA PRO A 861 -22.73 -30.35 -8.35
C PRO A 861 -21.49 -31.04 -7.79
N LEU A 862 -20.96 -30.49 -6.70
CA LEU A 862 -19.82 -31.12 -6.03
C LEU A 862 -20.13 -32.59 -5.69
N SER A 863 -19.22 -33.49 -6.02
CA SER A 863 -19.32 -34.88 -5.58
C SER A 863 -19.21 -34.97 -4.04
N PRO A 864 -19.74 -36.02 -3.41
CA PRO A 864 -19.59 -36.20 -1.96
C PRO A 864 -18.14 -36.14 -1.48
N SER A 865 -17.18 -36.59 -2.31
CA SER A 865 -15.75 -36.49 -2.00
C SER A 865 -15.23 -35.06 -2.07
N GLU A 866 -15.71 -34.24 -3.00
CA GLU A 866 -15.29 -32.83 -3.12
C GLU A 866 -15.91 -31.98 -2.02
N ILE A 867 -17.17 -32.23 -1.66
CA ILE A 867 -17.82 -31.63 -0.48
C ILE A 867 -17.01 -31.94 0.77
N GLU A 868 -16.58 -33.19 0.93
CA GLU A 868 -15.75 -33.61 2.06
C GLU A 868 -14.38 -32.91 2.08
N GLN A 869 -13.72 -32.77 0.93
CA GLN A 869 -12.45 -32.04 0.83
C GLN A 869 -12.62 -30.55 1.16
N GLN A 870 -13.67 -29.92 0.67
CA GLN A 870 -13.98 -28.53 0.97
C GLN A 870 -14.38 -28.35 2.43
N ALA A 871 -15.15 -29.27 3.01
CA ALA A 871 -15.51 -29.25 4.43
C ALA A 871 -14.27 -29.35 5.33
N VAL A 872 -13.24 -30.10 4.91
CA VAL A 872 -11.95 -30.13 5.62
C VAL A 872 -11.27 -28.76 5.55
N ALA A 873 -11.25 -28.12 4.38
CA ALA A 873 -10.67 -26.77 4.22
C ALA A 873 -11.42 -25.72 5.06
N GLU A 874 -12.76 -25.75 5.06
CA GLU A 874 -13.60 -24.83 5.84
C GLU A 874 -13.67 -25.18 7.33
N SER A 875 -13.30 -26.39 7.74
CA SER A 875 -13.36 -26.81 9.14
C SER A 875 -12.53 -25.92 10.07
N VAL A 876 -11.56 -25.14 9.56
CA VAL A 876 -10.79 -24.18 10.36
C VAL A 876 -11.60 -22.94 10.78
N CYS A 877 -12.66 -22.59 10.05
CA CYS A 877 -13.55 -21.46 10.35
C CYS A 877 -14.97 -21.88 10.78
N ARG A 878 -15.35 -23.16 10.61
CA ARG A 878 -16.67 -23.68 10.99
C ARG A 878 -16.64 -24.38 12.34
N SER A 879 -17.77 -24.42 13.04
CA SER A 879 -17.84 -25.03 14.38
C SER A 879 -17.58 -26.54 14.37
N THR A 880 -18.31 -27.28 13.54
CA THR A 880 -18.16 -28.73 13.37
C THR A 880 -17.99 -29.07 11.89
N LYS A 881 -17.38 -30.24 11.61
CA LYS A 881 -17.27 -30.74 10.23
C LYS A 881 -18.66 -30.94 9.60
N LYS A 882 -19.63 -31.42 10.37
CA LYS A 882 -21.02 -31.56 9.94
C LYS A 882 -21.61 -30.21 9.51
N LYS A 883 -21.47 -29.17 10.33
CA LYS A 883 -21.92 -27.82 9.96
C LYS A 883 -21.20 -27.26 8.74
N ALA A 884 -19.92 -27.58 8.53
CA ALA A 884 -19.24 -27.23 7.30
C ALA A 884 -19.86 -27.91 6.07
N VAL A 885 -20.15 -29.21 6.16
CA VAL A 885 -20.87 -29.96 5.11
C VAL A 885 -22.25 -29.37 4.87
N ASP A 886 -23.03 -29.12 5.93
CA ASP A 886 -24.38 -28.55 5.83
C ASP A 886 -24.37 -27.20 5.09
N ILE A 887 -23.46 -26.29 5.46
CA ILE A 887 -23.30 -24.98 4.80
C ILE A 887 -22.89 -25.14 3.33
N ILE A 888 -22.00 -26.08 3.02
CA ILE A 888 -21.59 -26.35 1.62
C ILE A 888 -22.80 -26.89 0.82
N CYS A 889 -23.56 -27.82 1.39
CA CYS A 889 -24.78 -28.34 0.77
C CYS A 889 -25.85 -27.26 0.57
N ASP A 890 -25.99 -26.34 1.53
CA ASP A 890 -26.89 -25.20 1.42
C ASP A 890 -26.44 -24.26 0.28
N ARG A 891 -25.13 -23.95 0.18
CA ARG A 891 -24.57 -23.19 -0.95
C ARG A 891 -24.81 -23.84 -2.30
N GLU A 892 -24.59 -25.16 -2.41
CA GLU A 892 -24.87 -25.92 -3.63
C GLU A 892 -26.37 -25.86 -3.98
N SER A 893 -27.24 -25.89 -2.97
CA SER A 893 -28.69 -25.80 -3.16
C SER A 893 -29.13 -24.41 -3.61
N VAL A 894 -28.59 -23.35 -2.99
CA VAL A 894 -28.82 -21.95 -3.38
C VAL A 894 -28.33 -21.73 -4.81
N HIS A 895 -27.14 -22.24 -5.15
CA HIS A 895 -26.58 -22.14 -6.48
C HIS A 895 -27.43 -22.89 -7.52
N ALA A 896 -27.84 -24.12 -7.24
CA ALA A 896 -28.71 -24.89 -8.12
C ALA A 896 -30.05 -24.17 -8.36
N SER A 897 -30.64 -23.57 -7.32
CA SER A 897 -31.83 -22.73 -7.44
C SER A 897 -31.57 -21.52 -8.32
N TYR A 898 -30.44 -20.82 -8.14
CA TYR A 898 -30.04 -19.66 -8.95
C TYR A 898 -29.90 -20.03 -10.43
N CYS A 899 -29.28 -21.17 -10.73
CA CYS A 899 -29.12 -21.70 -12.10
C CYS A 899 -30.41 -22.25 -12.71
N CYS A 900 -31.48 -22.42 -11.95
CA CYS A 900 -32.78 -22.85 -12.46
C CYS A 900 -33.83 -21.71 -12.47
N ASP A 901 -33.48 -20.53 -11.96
CA ASP A 901 -34.37 -19.38 -11.92
C ASP A 901 -34.49 -18.72 -13.31
N LEU A 902 -35.64 -18.91 -13.94
CA LEU A 902 -35.97 -18.35 -15.26
C LEU A 902 -35.87 -16.82 -15.29
N SER A 903 -36.17 -16.14 -14.17
CA SER A 903 -36.12 -14.67 -14.10
C SER A 903 -34.69 -14.13 -14.21
N ILE A 904 -33.70 -14.91 -13.76
CA ILE A 904 -32.28 -14.59 -13.85
C ILE A 904 -31.79 -14.81 -15.28
N HIS A 905 -32.21 -15.91 -15.92
CA HIS A 905 -31.90 -16.16 -17.33
C HIS A 905 -32.47 -15.06 -18.23
N GLU A 906 -33.70 -14.64 -17.98
CA GLU A 906 -34.32 -13.51 -18.68
C GLU A 906 -33.55 -12.21 -18.46
N ARG A 907 -33.06 -11.94 -17.23
CA ARG A 907 -32.25 -10.76 -16.91
C ARG A 907 -30.88 -10.78 -17.58
N GLU A 908 -30.18 -11.90 -17.54
CA GLU A 908 -28.86 -12.05 -18.18
C GLU A 908 -29.00 -11.98 -19.71
N LYS A 909 -30.05 -12.57 -20.27
CA LYS A 909 -30.38 -12.43 -21.69
C LYS A 909 -30.68 -10.98 -22.07
N LEU A 910 -31.50 -10.27 -21.29
CA LEU A 910 -31.76 -8.84 -21.51
C LEU A 910 -30.46 -8.03 -21.47
N THR A 911 -29.57 -8.35 -20.53
CA THR A 911 -28.25 -7.69 -20.42
C THR A 911 -27.39 -7.97 -21.65
N ALA A 912 -27.32 -9.23 -22.09
CA ALA A 912 -26.62 -9.61 -23.32
C ALA A 912 -27.20 -8.92 -24.57
N ASP A 913 -28.52 -8.80 -24.66
CA ASP A 913 -29.21 -8.09 -25.76
C ASP A 913 -28.88 -6.59 -25.75
N LEU A 914 -28.84 -5.95 -24.57
CA LEU A 914 -28.41 -4.56 -24.42
C LEU A 914 -26.95 -4.35 -24.82
N LEU A 915 -26.06 -5.26 -24.42
CA LEU A 915 -24.65 -5.23 -24.83
C LEU A 915 -24.49 -5.45 -26.34
N HIS A 916 -25.29 -6.35 -26.94
CA HIS A 916 -25.33 -6.54 -28.37
C HIS A 916 -25.77 -5.27 -29.12
N GLN A 917 -26.76 -4.56 -28.60
CA GLN A 917 -27.21 -3.27 -29.15
C GLN A 917 -26.14 -2.18 -29.02
N ALA A 918 -25.36 -2.20 -27.93
CA ALA A 918 -24.27 -1.26 -27.69
C ALA A 918 -22.99 -1.56 -28.51
N ASN A 919 -22.81 -2.78 -29.01
CA ASN A 919 -21.64 -3.19 -29.79
C ASN A 919 -21.66 -2.66 -31.23
N HIS A 920 -21.44 -1.35 -31.38
CA HIS A 920 -21.30 -0.74 -32.70
C HIS A 920 -19.99 -1.17 -33.38
N GLN A 921 -20.03 -1.26 -34.72
CA GLN A 921 -18.85 -1.61 -35.55
C GLN A 921 -17.63 -0.73 -35.24
N GLN A 922 -17.87 0.53 -34.90
CA GLN A 922 -16.91 1.49 -34.37
C GLN A 922 -17.64 2.28 -33.29
N MET A 923 -17.39 1.98 -32.01
CA MET A 923 -18.10 2.66 -30.94
C MET A 923 -17.73 4.15 -30.89
N PRO A 924 -18.70 5.06 -30.69
CA PRO A 924 -18.38 6.46 -30.47
C PRO A 924 -17.63 6.64 -29.15
N LEU A 925 -16.87 7.72 -29.04
CA LEU A 925 -16.18 8.09 -27.82
C LEU A 925 -17.16 8.16 -26.64
N CYS A 926 -16.92 7.31 -25.64
CA CYS A 926 -17.56 7.33 -24.33
C CYS A 926 -16.48 7.34 -23.25
N LYS A 927 -16.81 7.84 -22.06
CA LYS A 927 -15.88 7.74 -20.92
C LYS A 927 -15.80 6.27 -20.50
N ALA A 928 -14.69 5.85 -19.90
CA ALA A 928 -14.53 4.46 -19.45
C ALA A 928 -15.61 4.02 -18.43
N ASP A 929 -16.13 4.96 -17.63
CA ASP A 929 -17.24 4.71 -16.69
C ASP A 929 -18.62 4.68 -17.38
N ASP A 930 -18.73 5.07 -18.65
CA ASP A 930 -19.96 4.97 -19.46
C ASP A 930 -19.92 3.78 -20.43
N ASP A 931 -18.81 3.02 -20.46
CA ASP A 931 -18.63 1.87 -21.34
C ASP A 931 -19.50 0.70 -20.83
N PRO A 932 -20.49 0.25 -21.62
CA PRO A 932 -21.42 -0.78 -21.18
C PRO A 932 -20.73 -2.14 -20.98
N PHE A 933 -19.63 -2.43 -21.68
CA PHE A 933 -18.88 -3.68 -21.52
C PHE A 933 -18.05 -3.69 -20.24
N ARG A 934 -17.52 -2.53 -19.85
CA ARG A 934 -16.75 -2.39 -18.60
C ARG A 934 -17.62 -2.33 -17.36
N ASN A 935 -18.87 -1.90 -17.51
CA ASN A 935 -19.86 -1.84 -16.42
C ASN A 935 -20.81 -3.04 -16.40
N ASP A 936 -20.55 -4.06 -17.20
CA ASP A 936 -21.29 -5.31 -17.15
C ASP A 936 -21.17 -5.93 -15.74
N THR A 937 -22.32 -6.28 -15.15
CA THR A 937 -22.42 -6.84 -13.79
C THR A 937 -21.56 -8.08 -13.64
N LEU A 938 -21.57 -8.97 -14.64
CA LEU A 938 -20.79 -10.21 -14.62
C LEU A 938 -19.29 -9.91 -14.67
N ALA A 939 -18.85 -9.05 -15.59
CA ALA A 939 -17.44 -8.65 -15.69
C ALA A 939 -16.94 -8.00 -14.38
N CYS A 940 -17.75 -7.14 -13.77
CA CYS A 940 -17.44 -6.53 -12.47
C CYS A 940 -17.35 -7.57 -11.35
N LEU A 941 -18.28 -8.52 -11.27
CA LEU A 941 -18.26 -9.62 -10.31
C LEU A 941 -16.96 -10.45 -10.42
N LEU A 942 -16.56 -10.77 -11.66
CA LEU A 942 -15.32 -11.49 -11.93
C LEU A 942 -14.08 -10.74 -11.43
N GLU A 943 -14.04 -9.42 -11.61
CA GLU A 943 -12.95 -8.53 -11.19
C GLU A 943 -12.81 -8.45 -9.67
N ILE A 944 -13.91 -8.28 -8.95
CA ILE A 944 -13.88 -8.01 -7.50
C ILE A 944 -13.80 -9.28 -6.63
N SER A 945 -14.22 -10.43 -7.16
CA SER A 945 -14.26 -11.69 -6.39
C SER A 945 -12.86 -12.28 -6.23
N PRO A 946 -12.52 -12.91 -5.09
CA PRO A 946 -11.30 -13.70 -5.00
C PRO A 946 -11.33 -14.89 -5.99
N PRO A 947 -10.18 -15.41 -6.43
CA PRO A 947 -10.12 -16.65 -7.21
C PRO A 947 -10.65 -17.86 -6.40
N SER A 948 -11.30 -18.78 -7.10
CA SER A 948 -11.79 -20.05 -6.51
C SER A 948 -11.11 -21.26 -7.16
N THR A 949 -10.97 -22.35 -6.39
CA THR A 949 -10.57 -23.65 -6.93
C THR A 949 -11.63 -24.24 -7.87
N SER A 950 -12.89 -23.82 -7.72
CA SER A 950 -14.04 -24.29 -8.50
C SER A 950 -14.30 -23.48 -9.78
N ASP A 951 -13.45 -22.50 -10.11
CA ASP A 951 -13.58 -21.68 -11.33
C ASP A 951 -13.31 -22.54 -12.60
N ALA A 952 -14.39 -23.15 -13.11
CA ALA A 952 -14.34 -24.19 -14.13
C ALA A 952 -14.38 -23.67 -15.59
N ARG A 953 -14.48 -22.37 -15.85
CA ARG A 953 -14.38 -21.79 -17.22
C ARG A 953 -13.48 -20.58 -17.22
N MET A 954 -12.20 -20.89 -17.30
CA MET A 954 -11.13 -19.92 -17.20
C MET A 954 -11.02 -19.01 -18.41
N ASP A 955 -11.35 -19.49 -19.61
CA ASP A 955 -11.08 -18.70 -20.82
C ASP A 955 -12.01 -17.49 -20.94
N TYR A 956 -13.31 -17.61 -20.64
CA TYR A 956 -14.19 -16.44 -20.60
C TYR A 956 -13.77 -15.46 -19.50
N MET A 957 -13.55 -15.95 -18.28
CA MET A 957 -13.13 -15.10 -17.18
C MET A 957 -11.81 -14.38 -17.47
N VAL A 958 -10.78 -15.10 -17.92
CA VAL A 958 -9.47 -14.53 -18.25
C VAL A 958 -9.58 -13.58 -19.43
N ALA A 959 -10.40 -13.87 -20.44
CA ALA A 959 -10.60 -12.96 -21.57
C ALA A 959 -11.29 -11.66 -21.12
N SER A 960 -12.37 -11.74 -20.33
CA SER A 960 -13.05 -10.58 -19.75
C SER A 960 -12.11 -9.76 -18.88
N LEU A 961 -11.34 -10.41 -18.00
CA LEU A 961 -10.37 -9.73 -17.13
C LEU A 961 -9.22 -9.13 -17.91
N ALA A 962 -8.73 -9.77 -18.98
CA ALA A 962 -7.70 -9.20 -19.85
C ALA A 962 -8.21 -7.94 -20.57
N VAL A 963 -9.49 -7.90 -20.97
CA VAL A 963 -10.15 -6.69 -21.51
C VAL A 963 -10.29 -5.60 -20.44
N LEU A 964 -10.66 -5.96 -19.21
CA LEU A 964 -10.79 -4.99 -18.13
C LEU A 964 -9.44 -4.42 -17.66
N GLN A 965 -8.43 -5.27 -17.49
CA GLN A 965 -7.19 -4.96 -16.76
C GLN A 965 -5.98 -4.73 -17.68
N ASN A 966 -5.91 -5.38 -18.85
CA ASN A 966 -4.73 -5.38 -19.72
C ASN A 966 -4.99 -4.80 -21.13
N GLN A 967 -6.21 -4.37 -21.44
CA GLN A 967 -6.50 -3.62 -22.66
C GLN A 967 -6.09 -2.16 -22.52
N HIS A 968 -5.37 -1.68 -23.52
CA HIS A 968 -5.11 -0.25 -23.70
C HIS A 968 -6.36 0.42 -24.29
N LEU A 969 -6.97 1.36 -23.55
CA LEU A 969 -8.14 2.08 -24.05
C LEU A 969 -7.82 2.83 -25.35
N TRP A 970 -8.66 2.66 -26.38
CA TRP A 970 -8.49 3.32 -27.67
C TRP A 970 -8.59 4.86 -27.56
N CYS A 971 -9.35 5.34 -26.57
CA CYS A 971 -9.45 6.76 -26.28
C CYS A 971 -8.19 7.33 -25.61
N HIS A 972 -7.23 6.47 -25.26
CA HIS A 972 -6.04 6.78 -24.49
C HIS A 972 -6.37 7.41 -23.12
N THR A 973 -5.34 7.61 -22.30
CA THR A 973 -5.45 8.38 -21.06
C THR A 973 -4.41 9.49 -21.11
N THR A 974 -4.56 10.54 -20.30
CA THR A 974 -3.57 11.63 -20.20
C THR A 974 -2.14 11.13 -19.99
N SER A 975 -1.97 9.99 -19.30
CA SER A 975 -0.66 9.36 -19.08
C SER A 975 0.03 8.84 -20.36
N CYS A 976 -0.73 8.62 -21.44
CA CYS A 976 -0.22 8.18 -22.74
C CYS A 976 0.60 9.25 -23.45
N PHE A 977 0.27 10.51 -23.20
CA PHE A 977 0.73 11.69 -23.92
C PHE A 977 1.82 12.40 -23.10
N LYS A 978 2.96 11.71 -22.96
CA LYS A 978 4.15 12.19 -22.25
C LYS A 978 5.39 11.92 -23.08
N ASN A 979 6.35 12.83 -23.03
CA ASN A 979 7.66 12.64 -23.67
C ASN A 979 8.32 11.36 -23.15
N SER A 980 8.75 10.49 -24.08
CA SER A 980 9.45 9.25 -23.78
C SER A 980 10.63 9.05 -24.73
N GLY A 981 11.53 8.12 -24.41
CA GLY A 981 12.60 7.73 -25.34
C GLY A 981 12.07 7.15 -26.66
N VAL A 982 10.84 6.62 -26.64
CA VAL A 982 10.18 5.92 -27.75
C VAL A 982 9.37 6.89 -28.63
N THR A 983 8.76 7.90 -28.02
CA THR A 983 8.00 8.99 -28.65
C THR A 983 8.47 10.31 -28.05
N LYS A 984 9.28 11.07 -28.80
CA LYS A 984 9.78 12.38 -28.35
C LYS A 984 8.72 13.50 -28.36
N SER A 985 7.51 13.18 -28.84
CA SER A 985 6.35 14.07 -28.81
C SER A 985 5.29 13.50 -27.86
N ASP A 986 4.69 14.40 -27.09
CA ASP A 986 3.50 14.18 -26.27
C ASP A 986 2.23 13.98 -27.10
N THR A 987 2.22 14.22 -28.41
CA THR A 987 1.03 14.06 -29.27
C THR A 987 0.73 12.62 -29.69
N TYR A 988 1.65 11.68 -29.43
CA TYR A 988 1.50 10.26 -29.76
C TYR A 988 1.52 9.41 -28.50
N CYS A 989 0.78 8.29 -28.53
CA CYS A 989 0.80 7.30 -27.47
C CYS A 989 2.21 6.75 -27.27
N ARG A 990 2.80 7.00 -26.10
CA ARG A 990 4.15 6.52 -25.73
C ARG A 990 4.30 4.99 -25.75
N HIS A 991 3.20 4.26 -25.62
CA HIS A 991 3.15 2.80 -25.66
C HIS A 991 2.92 2.24 -27.08
N ARG A 992 2.82 3.12 -28.09
CA ARG A 992 2.62 2.83 -29.52
C ARG A 992 1.35 2.03 -29.85
N PHE A 993 0.30 2.18 -29.05
CA PHE A 993 -1.01 1.60 -29.36
C PHE A 993 -1.76 2.43 -30.41
N PRO A 994 -2.54 1.80 -31.31
CA PRO A 994 -2.60 0.35 -31.55
C PRO A 994 -1.31 -0.22 -32.17
N ARG A 995 -0.99 -1.47 -31.81
CA ARG A 995 0.20 -2.20 -32.27
C ARG A 995 -0.15 -3.13 -33.44
N CYS A 996 0.77 -3.29 -34.38
CA CYS A 996 0.56 -4.16 -35.54
C CYS A 996 0.41 -5.64 -35.12
N PRO A 997 -0.39 -6.43 -35.88
CA PRO A 997 -0.39 -7.87 -35.77
C PRO A 997 0.99 -8.47 -36.07
N VAL A 998 1.33 -9.53 -35.35
CA VAL A 998 2.58 -10.30 -35.49
C VAL A 998 2.19 -11.78 -35.58
N PRO A 999 2.47 -12.49 -36.70
CA PRO A 999 1.97 -13.86 -36.92
C PRO A 999 2.41 -14.89 -35.87
N GLY A 1000 3.61 -14.73 -35.31
CA GLY A 1000 4.17 -15.62 -34.30
C GLY A 1000 5.28 -14.94 -33.52
N THR A 1001 5.57 -15.44 -32.33
CA THR A 1001 6.63 -14.88 -31.49
C THR A 1001 7.99 -15.19 -32.08
N SER A 1002 8.86 -14.17 -32.12
CA SER A 1002 10.22 -14.32 -32.62
C SER A 1002 11.22 -13.63 -31.70
N PHE A 1003 12.43 -14.17 -31.65
CA PHE A 1003 13.54 -13.55 -30.94
C PHE A 1003 14.58 -13.06 -31.93
N GLN A 1004 14.90 -11.76 -31.88
CA GLN A 1004 15.89 -11.09 -32.72
C GLN A 1004 16.97 -10.40 -31.87
N SER A 1005 18.02 -9.87 -32.52
CA SER A 1005 19.07 -9.11 -31.84
C SER A 1005 18.53 -7.85 -31.13
N SER A 1006 17.39 -7.32 -31.57
CA SER A 1006 16.65 -6.20 -30.97
C SER A 1006 15.80 -6.59 -29.76
N GLY A 1007 15.57 -7.88 -29.50
CA GLY A 1007 14.74 -8.39 -28.41
C GLY A 1007 13.67 -9.39 -28.88
N VAL A 1008 12.68 -9.64 -28.01
CA VAL A 1008 11.54 -10.50 -28.31
C VAL A 1008 10.39 -9.68 -28.90
N GLU A 1009 9.86 -10.14 -30.03
CA GLU A 1009 8.61 -9.66 -30.61
C GLU A 1009 7.53 -10.72 -30.41
N LEU A 1010 6.51 -10.41 -29.61
CA LEU A 1010 5.44 -11.34 -29.24
C LEU A 1010 4.35 -11.42 -30.32
N LYS A 1011 3.81 -12.63 -30.52
CA LYS A 1011 2.64 -12.92 -31.34
C LYS A 1011 1.47 -12.01 -30.95
N ARG A 1012 0.77 -11.50 -31.97
CA ARG A 1012 -0.46 -10.72 -31.84
C ARG A 1012 -1.32 -10.96 -33.06
N THR A 1013 -2.45 -11.59 -32.88
CA THR A 1013 -3.41 -11.86 -33.96
C THR A 1013 -4.24 -10.62 -34.28
N LEU A 1014 -4.88 -10.66 -35.45
CA LEU A 1014 -5.80 -9.62 -35.90
C LEU A 1014 -6.95 -9.46 -34.89
N GLY A 1015 -7.31 -8.23 -34.54
CA GLY A 1015 -8.33 -7.92 -33.53
C GLY A 1015 -7.81 -7.72 -32.10
N HIS A 1016 -6.52 -7.98 -31.84
CA HIS A 1016 -5.87 -7.80 -30.53
C HIS A 1016 -4.90 -6.61 -30.49
N GLU A 1017 -5.02 -5.65 -31.40
CA GLU A 1017 -4.12 -4.50 -31.58
C GLU A 1017 -4.00 -3.59 -30.34
N PHE A 1018 -5.01 -3.64 -29.46
CA PHE A 1018 -5.10 -2.88 -28.20
C PHE A 1018 -4.86 -3.73 -26.94
N ILE A 1019 -4.61 -5.03 -27.06
CA ILE A 1019 -4.31 -5.88 -25.90
C ILE A 1019 -2.82 -5.79 -25.58
N ASN A 1020 -2.50 -5.43 -24.34
CA ASN A 1020 -1.13 -5.49 -23.83
C ASN A 1020 -0.80 -6.93 -23.39
N GLY A 1021 0.50 -7.24 -23.32
CA GLY A 1021 0.96 -8.55 -22.87
C GLY A 1021 0.48 -8.88 -21.46
N PHE A 1022 0.02 -10.12 -21.26
CA PHE A 1022 -0.41 -10.63 -19.95
C PHE A 1022 -0.02 -12.10 -19.78
N ASN A 1023 0.09 -12.55 -18.54
CA ASN A 1023 0.23 -13.94 -18.17
C ASN A 1023 -1.15 -14.50 -17.75
N TYR A 1024 -1.48 -15.70 -18.27
CA TYR A 1024 -2.78 -16.32 -18.06
C TYR A 1024 -3.04 -16.62 -16.58
N GLU A 1025 -2.09 -17.25 -15.91
CA GLU A 1025 -2.19 -17.65 -14.50
C GLU A 1025 -2.26 -16.42 -13.58
N LEU A 1026 -1.52 -15.35 -13.89
CA LEU A 1026 -1.59 -14.11 -13.13
C LEU A 1026 -2.94 -13.41 -13.31
N ILE A 1027 -3.51 -13.31 -14.52
CA ILE A 1027 -4.88 -12.78 -14.70
C ILE A 1027 -5.89 -13.66 -13.94
N ALA A 1028 -5.76 -14.97 -14.05
CA ALA A 1028 -6.65 -15.94 -13.43
C ALA A 1028 -6.72 -15.83 -11.90
N THR A 1029 -5.61 -15.51 -11.23
CA THR A 1029 -5.55 -15.52 -9.76
C THR A 1029 -5.40 -14.15 -9.14
N PHE A 1030 -4.53 -13.29 -9.67
CA PHE A 1030 -4.35 -11.93 -9.13
C PHE A 1030 -5.40 -10.95 -9.64
N LYS A 1031 -6.04 -11.26 -10.79
CA LYS A 1031 -7.12 -10.48 -11.40
C LYS A 1031 -6.76 -9.00 -11.57
N CYS A 1032 -5.54 -8.75 -11.98
CA CYS A 1032 -4.96 -7.43 -11.91
C CYS A 1032 -4.10 -7.09 -13.13
N ASN A 1033 -3.92 -5.79 -13.36
CA ASN A 1033 -3.00 -5.31 -14.38
C ASN A 1033 -1.55 -5.69 -14.03
N HIS A 1034 -0.86 -6.25 -15.01
CA HIS A 1034 0.55 -6.60 -14.90
C HIS A 1034 1.22 -6.61 -16.27
N ASP A 1035 2.53 -6.48 -16.28
CA ASP A 1035 3.36 -6.49 -17.49
C ASP A 1035 4.61 -7.34 -17.24
N ILE A 1036 4.97 -8.16 -18.23
CA ILE A 1036 6.18 -9.00 -18.20
C ILE A 1036 6.97 -8.70 -19.46
N GLN A 1037 8.15 -8.13 -19.29
CA GLN A 1037 9.07 -7.82 -20.40
C GLN A 1037 10.25 -8.78 -20.37
N VAL A 1038 10.50 -9.45 -21.49
CA VAL A 1038 11.69 -10.29 -21.67
C VAL A 1038 12.85 -9.41 -22.10
N LEU A 1039 13.85 -9.29 -21.24
CA LEU A 1039 15.01 -8.39 -21.41
C LEU A 1039 16.21 -9.06 -22.12
N LEU A 1040 15.98 -10.18 -22.78
CA LEU A 1040 17.00 -10.88 -23.56
C LEU A 1040 17.15 -10.21 -24.92
N GLY A 1041 18.38 -9.90 -25.34
CA GLY A 1041 18.67 -9.18 -26.60
C GLY A 1041 18.53 -7.66 -26.50
N GLY A 1042 19.20 -6.95 -27.41
CA GLY A 1042 19.20 -5.48 -27.51
C GLY A 1042 20.54 -4.81 -27.16
N ILE A 1043 21.06 -3.99 -28.08
CA ILE A 1043 22.04 -2.93 -27.79
C ILE A 1043 21.31 -1.69 -27.22
N ASP A 1044 20.01 -1.55 -27.52
CA ASP A 1044 19.19 -0.38 -27.17
C ASP A 1044 18.40 -0.52 -25.85
N THR A 1045 18.59 -1.63 -25.12
CA THR A 1045 17.93 -1.92 -23.83
C THR A 1045 18.80 -1.61 -22.61
N THR A 1046 19.96 -0.97 -22.80
CA THR A 1046 20.84 -0.45 -21.74
C THR A 1046 20.87 1.06 -21.69
#